data_AF-A0AB36JVW7-F1
#
_entry.id   AF-A0AB36JVW7-F1
#
_cell.length_a   1.000
_cell.length_b   1.000
_cell.length_c   1.000
_cell.angle_alpha   90.00
_cell.angle_beta   90.00
_cell.angle_gamma   90.00
#
_symmetry.space_group_name_H-M   'P 1'
#
loop_
_entity.id
_entity.type
_entity.pdbx_description
1 polymer ?
#
loop_
_entity_poly.entity_id
_entity_poly.type
_entity_poly.pdbx_seq_one_letter_code
_entity_poly.pdbx_strand_id
1 'polypeptide(L)'
;MANFHPRAPIKYTKILCDRNLQVVHTSSTEFDCAEVVIAIAHKNQPQDLIRALNSAINQRLTQKQVARIVVLDDSSDISWRSEVSALLHHPAVTLLQAECGSPARARNLLLDWADTQACVQWVARLDADDELFAKDSLQGLWDAVCNTDKVAALGSNKLRKEGVILQNNNIANPNELCNHLSLARFIDDFASAKQQRELPSCNLLLKTNLGIRYPNIRSAEDHWLVTKLLMLNPSKVAVCSYPIYAIYSIDGEDTKKNKSNEVWREQRKRLAYVARKWSTLLSTNRHLLGVGMEGAVWLQHNQVVKEFYPWAISDTEVRSLRTLLAEKDVPIPTVTWRKCDGLWQYTTFFQSNTLTNEKLSEKSIVDYLKKLYRAGFCTLNIKRDNLIITPQGDLEYIDIGKDIQPLTSSHFRDMCARLYSIGILANADEELVRRRSWRRQDDALISLPGFEQFYQKLITELHPQCVEPCQALTPMASFKIDAVTLMIKACAQDAEVLTDQVLHIVTQLRYPVNFAKKILLIDPHEGQFLRQYSNPNLASVIEQAENLRDDGLIDSVLVSPKSATTINTTYEKWFAQSDCGETHTIQNAPLFPQLWGFDQVTTRYVLQCDLDVLIGRRNWSHDYIADMIYACEPEDVLTVGFNIPKSSSSFNPYKGEPGEFAPEVRFGLLDLAKIRNQLPIDNPLDEGKFTLTWHRALQQAMKYKGLRAVRGGDPRSYYVHPRNEHKHFSELSLARDLIAQGKEPTKQHEEFDWVPGNHWQYEQRREKVVFLLKGRYTDHALLRRCLESLRSQTNQNFGIVLIDDASGAAHNWCYPMLLDELQAKTTLVRHSSNTGRMPNFILAIKEICQDPSTLVAVLDQDDCLMQPNVVDALYAAKKQGADLIQMPMFRPNKPLHLYQPDYTSPRLAAGANVWSHLRVFTKALFDQVPEEYYKHKDSSEWFDSATDYLTMLPMAELAKAPIYLDTGYTYWHMRRKQDRDEKERNNQMVQEIISMPSLSRRRVELVEPKPDFFEDGLPQ
;
A
#
# COMPACT_ATOMS: atom_id res chain seq x y z
N MET A 1 -18.13 -13.54 -23.11
CA MET A 1 -17.40 -12.26 -23.22
C MET A 1 -18.07 -11.28 -22.27
N ALA A 2 -17.40 -10.94 -21.17
CA ALA A 2 -17.88 -9.92 -20.25
C ALA A 2 -17.68 -8.55 -20.91
N ASN A 3 -18.70 -7.68 -20.88
CA ASN A 3 -18.63 -6.30 -21.36
C ASN A 3 -17.54 -5.55 -20.59
N PHE A 4 -16.33 -5.54 -21.14
CA PHE A 4 -15.22 -4.73 -20.66
C PHE A 4 -15.37 -3.35 -21.31
N HIS A 5 -15.93 -2.39 -20.57
CA HIS A 5 -15.87 -1.00 -20.97
C HIS A 5 -14.40 -0.53 -20.92
N PRO A 6 -13.84 0.01 -22.02
CA PRO A 6 -12.51 0.60 -21.98
C PRO A 6 -12.51 1.76 -20.97
N ARG A 7 -11.64 1.67 -19.96
CA ARG A 7 -11.44 2.77 -18.99
C ARG A 7 -10.89 3.99 -19.74
N ALA A 8 -11.61 5.12 -19.69
CA ALA A 8 -11.22 6.40 -20.29
C ALA A 8 -9.87 6.98 -19.80
N PRO A 9 -9.26 7.93 -20.54
CA PRO A 9 -8.75 7.79 -21.90
C PRO A 9 -7.27 7.33 -21.91
N ILE A 10 -6.87 6.75 -23.02
CA ILE A 10 -5.50 6.34 -23.34
C ILE A 10 -4.67 7.62 -23.53
N LYS A 11 -3.85 8.02 -22.54
CA LYS A 11 -2.95 9.19 -22.66
C LYS A 11 -1.59 8.72 -23.20
N TYR A 12 -1.11 9.34 -24.28
CA TYR A 12 0.21 9.05 -24.84
C TYR A 12 1.33 9.57 -23.91
N THR A 13 1.82 8.71 -23.03
CA THR A 13 2.70 9.09 -21.92
C THR A 13 3.93 8.20 -21.89
N LYS A 14 4.98 8.66 -21.19
CA LYS A 14 6.25 7.92 -21.10
C LYS A 14 6.17 6.90 -19.95
N ILE A 15 6.00 5.64 -20.30
CA ILE A 15 5.88 4.51 -19.37
C ILE A 15 7.02 3.52 -19.56
N LEU A 16 7.31 2.70 -18.55
CA LEU A 16 8.18 1.53 -18.67
C LEU A 16 7.38 0.40 -19.33
N CYS A 17 7.76 0.01 -20.54
CA CYS A 17 7.09 -1.06 -21.29
C CYS A 17 8.12 -1.87 -22.09
N ASP A 18 7.69 -2.90 -22.82
CA ASP A 18 8.45 -3.60 -23.86
C ASP A 18 8.40 -2.85 -25.21
N ARG A 19 9.24 -3.24 -26.18
CA ARG A 19 9.27 -2.58 -27.49
C ARG A 19 8.15 -3.03 -28.44
N ASN A 20 7.23 -3.89 -27.98
CA ASN A 20 6.10 -4.43 -28.75
C ASN A 20 6.52 -4.92 -30.14
N LEU A 21 7.64 -5.65 -30.22
CA LEU A 21 8.18 -6.15 -31.48
C LEU A 21 7.22 -7.18 -32.10
N GLN A 22 6.86 -6.96 -33.36
CA GLN A 22 6.04 -7.85 -34.16
C GLN A 22 6.72 -8.13 -35.50
N VAL A 23 6.68 -9.38 -35.94
CA VAL A 23 7.09 -9.77 -37.29
C VAL A 23 5.84 -9.70 -38.17
N VAL A 24 5.80 -8.72 -39.08
CA VAL A 24 4.66 -8.52 -39.99
C VAL A 24 4.78 -9.45 -41.19
N HIS A 25 5.99 -9.56 -41.74
CA HIS A 25 6.30 -10.40 -42.88
C HIS A 25 7.73 -10.95 -42.74
N THR A 26 7.95 -12.19 -43.17
CA THR A 26 9.28 -12.82 -43.17
C THR A 26 9.72 -13.06 -44.60
N SER A 27 11.02 -12.91 -44.86
CA SER A 27 11.62 -13.26 -46.14
C SER A 27 11.39 -14.74 -46.49
N SER A 28 11.47 -15.07 -47.77
CA SER A 28 11.43 -16.44 -48.26
C SER A 28 12.57 -17.30 -47.72
N THR A 29 12.35 -18.62 -47.63
CA THR A 29 13.26 -19.58 -46.97
C THR A 29 14.64 -19.68 -47.61
N GLU A 30 14.78 -19.30 -48.88
CA GLU A 30 16.08 -19.22 -49.57
C GLU A 30 17.04 -18.18 -48.95
N PHE A 31 16.51 -17.22 -48.17
CA PHE A 31 17.31 -16.23 -47.44
C PHE A 31 17.58 -16.61 -45.98
N ASP A 32 17.13 -17.79 -45.50
CA ASP A 32 17.32 -18.22 -44.11
C ASP A 32 18.80 -18.42 -43.74
N CYS A 33 19.64 -18.73 -44.74
CA CYS A 33 21.08 -18.92 -44.59
C CYS A 33 21.90 -17.65 -44.90
N ALA A 34 21.26 -16.50 -45.13
CA ALA A 34 21.97 -15.26 -45.44
C ALA A 34 22.85 -14.80 -44.25
N GLU A 35 24.14 -14.62 -44.51
CA GLU A 35 25.12 -14.20 -43.51
C GLU A 35 25.08 -12.69 -43.22
N VAL A 36 24.54 -11.89 -44.14
CA VAL A 36 24.50 -10.43 -44.05
C VAL A 36 23.05 -9.94 -43.99
N VAL A 37 22.77 -9.00 -43.09
CA VAL A 37 21.49 -8.27 -43.05
C VAL A 37 21.72 -6.81 -43.44
N ILE A 38 21.00 -6.32 -44.44
CA ILE A 38 20.85 -4.88 -44.70
C ILE A 38 19.72 -4.38 -43.80
N ALA A 39 20.08 -3.64 -42.76
CA ALA A 39 19.18 -3.18 -41.71
C ALA A 39 18.73 -1.74 -41.98
N ILE A 40 17.43 -1.57 -42.20
CA ILE A 40 16.79 -0.29 -42.51
C ILE A 40 15.78 0.05 -41.41
N ALA A 41 16.03 1.13 -40.68
CA ALA A 41 15.08 1.68 -39.72
C ALA A 41 14.27 2.81 -40.40
N HIS A 42 12.94 2.74 -40.29
CA HIS A 42 12.02 3.65 -40.95
C HIS A 42 11.01 4.22 -39.96
N LYS A 43 10.64 5.49 -40.16
CA LYS A 43 9.50 6.13 -39.51
C LYS A 43 8.94 7.25 -40.39
N ASN A 44 7.68 7.14 -40.79
CA ASN A 44 6.92 8.18 -41.52
C ASN A 44 7.54 8.70 -42.84
N GLN A 45 8.46 7.95 -43.47
CA GLN A 45 9.15 8.35 -44.72
C GLN A 45 8.99 7.32 -45.85
N PRO A 46 7.78 7.06 -46.36
CA PRO A 46 7.52 5.93 -47.25
C PRO A 46 8.07 6.13 -48.67
N GLN A 47 8.22 7.38 -49.13
CA GLN A 47 8.76 7.68 -50.46
C GLN A 47 10.26 7.44 -50.53
N ASP A 48 10.98 7.84 -49.49
CA ASP A 48 12.42 7.69 -49.44
C ASP A 48 12.84 6.21 -49.31
N LEU A 49 12.04 5.42 -48.57
CA LEU A 49 12.22 3.98 -48.41
C LEU A 49 12.26 3.21 -49.73
N ILE A 50 11.55 3.67 -50.77
CA ILE A 50 11.54 3.02 -52.10
C ILE A 50 12.95 2.96 -52.69
N ARG A 51 13.72 4.06 -52.59
CA ARG A 51 15.09 4.12 -53.12
C ARG A 51 16.02 3.21 -52.34
N ALA A 52 15.95 3.25 -51.02
CA ALA A 52 16.72 2.38 -50.13
C ALA A 52 16.48 0.90 -50.48
N LEU A 53 15.22 0.47 -50.55
CA LEU A 53 14.83 -0.91 -50.87
C LEU A 53 15.30 -1.34 -52.26
N ASN A 54 15.06 -0.53 -53.29
CA ASN A 54 15.50 -0.84 -54.65
C ASN A 54 17.03 -1.01 -54.71
N SER A 55 17.80 -0.15 -54.05
CA SER A 55 19.27 -0.24 -54.03
C SER A 55 19.77 -1.48 -53.27
N ALA A 56 19.07 -1.88 -52.20
CA ALA A 56 19.37 -3.05 -51.38
C ALA A 56 19.03 -4.36 -52.10
N ILE A 57 17.88 -4.43 -52.78
CA ILE A 57 17.46 -5.59 -53.58
C ILE A 57 18.44 -5.83 -54.74
N ASN A 58 18.93 -4.76 -55.37
CA ASN A 58 19.85 -4.85 -56.50
C ASN A 58 21.31 -5.14 -56.13
N GLN A 59 21.66 -5.28 -54.84
CA GLN A 59 23.01 -5.69 -54.44
C GLN A 59 23.34 -7.11 -54.91
N ARG A 60 24.57 -7.31 -55.35
CA ARG A 60 25.09 -8.62 -55.77
C ARG A 60 24.96 -9.67 -54.66
N LEU A 61 25.19 -9.28 -53.40
CA LEU A 61 25.05 -10.17 -52.25
C LEU A 61 23.59 -10.59 -52.01
N THR A 62 22.63 -9.69 -52.23
CA THR A 62 21.20 -10.01 -52.15
C THR A 62 20.77 -10.96 -53.27
N GLN A 63 21.21 -10.69 -54.51
CA GLN A 63 20.92 -11.54 -55.67
C GLN A 63 21.54 -12.95 -55.55
N LYS A 64 22.63 -13.08 -54.78
CA LYS A 64 23.28 -14.37 -54.47
C LYS A 64 22.75 -15.03 -53.20
N GLN A 65 21.72 -14.48 -52.56
CA GLN A 65 21.15 -14.97 -51.29
C GLN A 65 22.15 -14.98 -50.12
N VAL A 66 23.25 -14.22 -50.23
CA VAL A 66 24.23 -14.02 -49.14
C VAL A 66 23.77 -12.91 -48.20
N ALA A 67 23.05 -11.92 -48.73
CA ALA A 67 22.44 -10.85 -47.96
C ALA A 67 20.91 -10.92 -47.99
N ARG A 68 20.27 -10.59 -46.87
CA ARG A 68 18.83 -10.36 -46.76
C ARG A 68 18.55 -8.95 -46.22
N ILE A 69 17.32 -8.48 -46.39
CA ILE A 69 16.93 -7.12 -46.02
C ILE A 69 15.96 -7.19 -44.84
N VAL A 70 16.17 -6.34 -43.84
CA VAL A 70 15.26 -6.21 -42.70
C VAL A 70 14.86 -4.75 -42.58
N VAL A 71 13.56 -4.50 -42.71
CA VAL A 71 12.96 -3.19 -42.50
C VAL A 71 12.28 -3.19 -41.15
N LEU A 72 12.60 -2.22 -40.31
CA LEU A 72 11.91 -1.96 -39.07
C LEU A 72 11.09 -0.67 -39.18
N ASP A 73 9.77 -0.81 -39.05
CA ASP A 73 8.85 0.29 -38.86
C ASP A 73 8.76 0.66 -37.37
N ASP A 74 9.32 1.82 -36.98
CA ASP A 74 9.23 2.37 -35.61
C ASP A 74 7.91 3.12 -35.38
N SER A 75 6.80 2.37 -35.50
CA SER A 75 5.43 2.85 -35.28
C SER A 75 5.08 4.06 -36.16
N SER A 76 5.07 3.88 -37.48
CA SER A 76 4.62 4.91 -38.42
C SER A 76 3.10 5.11 -38.39
N ASP A 77 2.65 6.36 -38.52
CA ASP A 77 1.24 6.77 -38.53
C ASP A 77 0.66 6.83 -39.96
N ILE A 78 1.16 6.01 -40.87
CA ILE A 78 0.86 6.11 -42.32
C ILE A 78 0.47 4.77 -42.93
N SER A 79 -0.50 4.83 -43.85
CA SER A 79 -0.84 3.70 -44.73
C SER A 79 0.19 3.58 -45.85
N TRP A 80 0.73 2.38 -46.05
CA TRP A 80 1.67 2.09 -47.13
C TRP A 80 1.00 2.23 -48.51
N ARG A 81 1.65 2.95 -49.44
CA ARG A 81 1.22 2.98 -50.85
C ARG A 81 1.50 1.62 -51.50
N SER A 82 0.76 1.27 -52.55
CA SER A 82 0.85 -0.02 -53.25
C SER A 82 2.28 -0.36 -53.72
N GLU A 83 3.02 0.63 -54.22
CA GLU A 83 4.41 0.47 -54.70
C GLU A 83 5.38 0.08 -53.57
N VAL A 84 5.29 0.75 -52.42
CA VAL A 84 6.11 0.43 -51.24
C VAL A 84 5.73 -0.95 -50.70
N SER A 85 4.43 -1.26 -50.68
CA SER A 85 3.93 -2.56 -50.25
C SER A 85 4.52 -3.70 -51.10
N ALA A 86 4.58 -3.55 -52.42
CA ALA A 86 5.18 -4.57 -53.29
C ALA A 86 6.67 -4.84 -52.96
N LEU A 87 7.44 -3.78 -52.68
CA LEU A 87 8.85 -3.92 -52.28
C LEU A 87 9.02 -4.54 -50.89
N LEU A 88 8.13 -4.22 -49.95
CA LEU A 88 8.13 -4.80 -48.60
C LEU A 88 7.77 -6.29 -48.58
N HIS A 89 7.05 -6.78 -49.59
CA HIS A 89 6.73 -8.20 -49.78
C HIS A 89 7.70 -8.93 -50.73
N HIS A 90 8.81 -8.29 -51.11
CA HIS A 90 9.82 -8.93 -51.94
C HIS A 90 10.44 -10.14 -51.19
N PRO A 91 10.76 -11.27 -51.86
CA PRO A 91 11.26 -12.49 -51.20
C PRO A 91 12.49 -12.33 -50.31
N ALA A 92 13.27 -11.27 -50.50
CA ALA A 92 14.47 -10.94 -49.71
C ALA A 92 14.20 -10.08 -48.46
N VAL A 93 12.98 -9.62 -48.23
CA VAL A 93 12.65 -8.61 -47.21
C VAL A 93 11.89 -9.24 -46.05
N THR A 94 12.35 -8.96 -44.82
CA THR A 94 11.61 -9.16 -43.57
C THR A 94 11.13 -7.81 -43.06
N LEU A 95 9.85 -7.70 -42.71
CA LEU A 95 9.25 -6.49 -42.15
C LEU A 95 8.93 -6.70 -40.66
N LEU A 96 9.54 -5.85 -39.84
CA LEU A 96 9.32 -5.76 -38.40
C LEU A 96 8.56 -4.48 -38.07
N GLN A 97 7.74 -4.52 -37.03
CA GLN A 97 7.09 -3.36 -36.44
C GLN A 97 7.40 -3.30 -34.95
N ALA A 98 7.72 -2.13 -34.41
CA ALA A 98 8.00 -1.94 -32.99
C ALA A 98 7.78 -0.51 -32.51
N GLU A 99 7.79 -0.32 -31.18
CA GLU A 99 7.77 0.95 -30.46
C GLU A 99 9.16 1.21 -29.87
N CYS A 100 10.09 1.77 -30.63
CA CYS A 100 11.45 2.09 -30.19
C CYS A 100 11.56 3.54 -29.69
N GLY A 101 10.95 4.48 -30.41
CA GLY A 101 10.83 5.89 -30.03
C GLY A 101 12.07 6.75 -30.28
N SER A 102 13.13 6.22 -30.89
CA SER A 102 14.29 6.98 -31.36
C SER A 102 15.10 6.18 -32.40
N PRO A 103 15.81 6.85 -33.33
CA PRO A 103 16.66 6.17 -34.31
C PRO A 103 17.71 5.24 -33.69
N ALA A 104 18.38 5.67 -32.61
CA ALA A 104 19.37 4.85 -31.91
C ALA A 104 18.77 3.53 -31.40
N ARG A 105 17.58 3.59 -30.78
CA ARG A 105 16.87 2.41 -30.28
C ARG A 105 16.35 1.51 -31.41
N ALA A 106 15.85 2.09 -32.50
CA ALA A 106 15.41 1.32 -33.66
C ALA A 106 16.58 0.52 -34.28
N ARG A 107 17.76 1.14 -34.42
CA ARG A 107 18.98 0.45 -34.87
C ARG A 107 19.44 -0.61 -33.88
N ASN A 108 19.36 -0.34 -32.58
CA ASN A 108 19.69 -1.34 -31.55
C ASN A 108 18.73 -2.54 -31.58
N LEU A 109 17.44 -2.34 -31.83
CA LEU A 109 16.50 -3.45 -32.03
C LEU A 109 16.88 -4.28 -33.26
N LEU A 110 17.28 -3.66 -34.38
CA LEU A 110 17.75 -4.40 -35.55
C LEU A 110 18.99 -5.25 -35.23
N LEU A 111 19.92 -4.71 -34.42
CA LEU A 111 21.08 -5.47 -33.93
C LEU A 111 20.67 -6.62 -32.99
N ASP A 112 19.78 -6.35 -32.03
CA ASP A 112 19.26 -7.39 -31.13
C ASP A 112 18.56 -8.50 -31.90
N TRP A 113 17.73 -8.13 -32.89
CA TRP A 113 17.06 -9.09 -33.75
C TRP A 113 18.10 -9.91 -34.51
N ALA A 114 19.09 -9.29 -35.14
CA ALA A 114 20.15 -9.99 -35.87
C ALA A 114 20.95 -10.95 -34.99
N ASP A 115 21.24 -10.58 -33.74
CA ASP A 115 21.94 -11.43 -32.77
C ASP A 115 21.17 -12.72 -32.44
N THR A 116 19.83 -12.74 -32.58
CA THR A 116 19.00 -13.95 -32.40
C THR A 116 18.98 -14.90 -33.61
N GLN A 117 19.56 -14.49 -34.74
CA GLN A 117 19.46 -15.23 -36.00
C GLN A 117 20.71 -16.09 -36.20
N ALA A 118 20.54 -17.41 -36.27
CA ALA A 118 21.67 -18.35 -36.29
C ALA A 118 22.66 -18.13 -37.44
N CYS A 119 22.18 -17.75 -38.62
CA CYS A 119 23.00 -17.60 -39.82
C CYS A 119 23.58 -16.18 -39.98
N VAL A 120 23.01 -15.17 -39.33
CA VAL A 120 23.42 -13.77 -39.55
C VAL A 120 24.69 -13.45 -38.77
N GLN A 121 25.75 -13.12 -39.51
CA GLN A 121 27.04 -12.74 -38.95
C GLN A 121 27.31 -11.23 -39.02
N TRP A 122 26.66 -10.53 -39.95
CA TRP A 122 26.93 -9.12 -40.22
C TRP A 122 25.67 -8.29 -40.41
N VAL A 123 25.67 -7.07 -39.89
CA VAL A 123 24.59 -6.09 -40.04
C VAL A 123 25.13 -4.86 -40.74
N ALA A 124 24.65 -4.61 -41.95
CA ALA A 124 24.95 -3.45 -42.77
C ALA A 124 23.88 -2.38 -42.53
N ARG A 125 24.28 -1.20 -42.04
CA ARG A 125 23.34 -0.08 -41.85
C ARG A 125 22.99 0.55 -43.19
N LEU A 126 21.71 0.82 -43.42
CA LEU A 126 21.24 1.71 -44.47
C LEU A 126 20.08 2.55 -43.89
N ASP A 127 20.23 3.88 -43.87
CA ASP A 127 19.12 4.75 -43.44
C ASP A 127 18.03 4.77 -44.53
N ALA A 128 16.76 4.96 -44.14
CA ALA A 128 15.62 4.87 -45.05
C ALA A 128 15.61 5.95 -46.14
N ASP A 129 16.36 7.05 -45.97
CA ASP A 129 16.50 8.15 -46.91
C ASP A 129 17.78 8.12 -47.77
N ASP A 130 18.59 7.08 -47.58
CA ASP A 130 19.80 6.81 -48.32
C ASP A 130 19.61 5.70 -49.36
N GLU A 131 20.63 5.49 -50.19
CA GLU A 131 20.68 4.35 -51.12
C GLU A 131 22.11 3.84 -51.28
N LEU A 132 22.27 2.54 -51.54
CA LEU A 132 23.59 1.96 -51.84
C LEU A 132 24.06 2.45 -53.22
N PHE A 133 25.35 2.82 -53.31
CA PHE A 133 25.87 3.56 -54.46
C PHE A 133 25.96 2.73 -55.76
N ALA A 134 26.42 1.48 -55.66
CA ALA A 134 26.62 0.57 -56.77
C ALA A 134 26.18 -0.86 -56.37
N LYS A 135 26.00 -1.76 -57.34
CA LYS A 135 25.54 -3.14 -57.10
C LYS A 135 26.51 -3.99 -56.26
N ASP A 136 27.76 -3.55 -56.13
CA ASP A 136 28.86 -4.19 -55.40
C ASP A 136 29.32 -3.37 -54.17
N SER A 137 28.60 -2.32 -53.81
CA SER A 137 28.91 -1.48 -52.64
C SER A 137 29.00 -2.27 -51.33
N LEU A 138 28.03 -3.14 -51.06
CA LEU A 138 28.05 -3.97 -49.85
C LEU A 138 29.12 -5.07 -49.93
N GLN A 139 29.35 -5.63 -51.13
CA GLN A 139 30.37 -6.66 -51.37
C GLN A 139 31.74 -6.17 -50.94
N GLY A 140 32.11 -4.92 -51.28
CA GLY A 140 33.43 -4.38 -50.93
C GLY A 140 33.68 -4.24 -49.43
N LEU A 141 32.65 -3.92 -48.63
CA LEU A 141 32.78 -3.89 -47.17
C LEU A 141 32.82 -5.31 -46.59
N TRP A 142 31.99 -6.21 -47.11
CA TRP A 142 31.96 -7.60 -46.66
C TRP A 142 33.28 -8.33 -46.96
N ASP A 143 33.85 -8.16 -48.16
CA ASP A 143 35.16 -8.75 -48.52
C ASP A 143 36.30 -8.29 -47.59
N ALA A 144 36.21 -7.08 -47.03
CA ALA A 144 37.20 -6.53 -46.11
C ALA A 144 37.13 -7.14 -44.70
N VAL A 145 36.05 -7.85 -44.36
CA VAL A 145 35.83 -8.40 -43.03
C VAL A 145 35.51 -9.90 -43.01
N CYS A 146 34.99 -10.47 -44.11
CA CYS A 146 34.65 -11.88 -44.19
C CYS A 146 35.93 -12.72 -44.04
N ASN A 147 35.86 -13.79 -43.26
CA ASN A 147 37.01 -14.65 -42.94
C ASN A 147 38.21 -13.93 -42.29
N THR A 148 37.99 -12.77 -41.66
CA THR A 148 39.01 -12.05 -40.88
C THR A 148 38.65 -12.02 -39.39
N ASP A 149 39.58 -11.53 -38.56
CA ASP A 149 39.35 -11.25 -37.14
C ASP A 149 38.71 -9.87 -36.89
N LYS A 150 38.33 -9.16 -37.96
CA LYS A 150 37.67 -7.85 -37.88
C LYS A 150 36.27 -8.00 -37.29
N VAL A 151 35.80 -6.93 -36.68
CA VAL A 151 34.49 -6.84 -36.02
C VAL A 151 33.59 -5.78 -36.66
N ALA A 152 34.14 -4.91 -37.49
CA ALA A 152 33.40 -3.91 -38.23
C ALA A 152 34.13 -3.46 -39.51
N ALA A 153 33.38 -2.94 -40.49
CA ALA A 153 33.88 -2.23 -41.66
C ALA A 153 33.22 -0.85 -41.79
N LEU A 154 34.00 0.17 -42.14
CA LEU A 154 33.53 1.54 -42.37
C LEU A 154 33.79 1.96 -43.82
N GLY A 155 32.74 2.33 -44.54
CA GLY A 155 32.81 2.73 -45.95
C GLY A 155 32.77 4.24 -46.19
N SER A 156 33.16 4.65 -47.39
CA SER A 156 32.96 6.03 -47.90
C SER A 156 31.53 6.25 -48.40
N ASN A 157 31.09 7.50 -48.48
CA ASN A 157 29.80 7.87 -49.10
C ASN A 157 29.90 9.05 -50.08
N LYS A 158 28.95 9.09 -51.02
CA LYS A 158 28.59 10.32 -51.73
C LYS A 158 27.61 11.13 -50.89
N LEU A 159 27.47 12.40 -51.21
CA LEU A 159 26.57 13.31 -50.53
C LEU A 159 25.50 13.80 -51.49
N ARG A 160 24.24 13.75 -51.08
CA ARG A 160 23.10 14.31 -51.79
C ARG A 160 22.57 15.53 -51.04
N LYS A 161 22.34 16.63 -51.75
CA LYS A 161 21.68 17.82 -51.23
C LYS A 161 20.65 18.30 -52.26
N GLU A 162 19.42 18.50 -51.83
CA GLU A 162 18.29 18.98 -52.64
C GLU A 162 18.08 18.12 -53.91
N GLY A 163 18.24 16.81 -53.78
CA GLY A 163 18.13 15.85 -54.89
C GLY A 163 19.39 15.72 -55.76
N VAL A 164 20.38 16.59 -55.61
CA VAL A 164 21.61 16.61 -56.42
C VAL A 164 22.76 15.90 -55.69
N ILE A 165 23.46 15.00 -56.38
CA ILE A 165 24.67 14.35 -55.86
C ILE A 165 25.85 15.33 -56.02
N LEU A 166 26.50 15.67 -54.91
CA LEU A 166 27.65 16.57 -54.86
C LEU A 166 28.91 15.94 -55.48
N GLN A 167 29.81 16.78 -56.01
CA GLN A 167 31.05 16.32 -56.63
C GLN A 167 32.06 15.74 -55.62
N ASN A 168 32.07 16.27 -54.39
CA ASN A 168 33.00 15.86 -53.35
C ASN A 168 32.46 14.64 -52.58
N ASN A 169 33.28 13.59 -52.50
CA ASN A 169 32.96 12.38 -51.73
C ASN A 169 33.40 12.55 -50.26
N ASN A 170 32.65 11.95 -49.34
CA ASN A 170 33.09 11.77 -47.96
C ASN A 170 33.86 10.44 -47.84
N ILE A 171 35.19 10.52 -47.98
CA ILE A 171 36.06 9.34 -48.04
C ILE A 171 36.47 8.86 -46.65
N ALA A 172 36.23 7.58 -46.36
CA ALA A 172 36.78 6.89 -45.19
C ALA A 172 38.28 6.61 -45.43
N ASN A 173 39.15 7.48 -44.90
CA ASN A 173 40.60 7.41 -45.09
C ASN A 173 41.29 6.71 -43.90
N PRO A 174 41.92 5.53 -44.08
CA PRO A 174 42.61 4.82 -43.00
C PRO A 174 43.68 5.66 -42.30
N ASN A 175 44.38 6.53 -43.02
CA ASN A 175 45.43 7.38 -42.46
C ASN A 175 44.89 8.44 -41.50
N GLU A 176 43.64 8.85 -41.68
CA GLU A 176 42.95 9.83 -40.82
C GLU A 176 42.24 9.13 -39.65
N LEU A 177 41.65 7.95 -39.90
CA LEU A 177 40.69 7.32 -39.00
C LEU A 177 41.29 6.24 -38.08
N CYS A 178 42.37 5.56 -38.49
CA CYS A 178 42.94 4.44 -37.71
C CYS A 178 43.89 4.86 -36.58
N ASN A 179 44.25 6.14 -36.48
CA ASN A 179 45.10 6.68 -35.43
C ASN A 179 44.28 7.59 -34.49
N HIS A 180 44.32 7.34 -33.17
CA HIS A 180 43.48 8.08 -32.22
C HIS A 180 43.82 9.57 -32.09
N LEU A 181 45.05 10.00 -32.40
CA LEU A 181 45.43 11.43 -32.44
C LEU A 181 44.83 12.09 -33.68
N SER A 182 45.04 11.48 -34.85
CA SER A 182 44.47 11.94 -36.13
C SER A 182 42.95 12.00 -36.08
N LEU A 183 42.31 10.96 -35.54
CA LEU A 183 40.86 10.86 -35.39
C LEU A 183 40.31 11.94 -34.44
N ALA A 184 40.94 12.15 -33.28
CA ALA A 184 40.51 13.18 -32.35
C ALA A 184 40.62 14.60 -32.96
N ARG A 185 41.68 14.85 -33.74
CA ARG A 185 41.85 16.10 -34.50
C ARG A 185 40.79 16.25 -35.58
N PHE A 186 40.54 15.20 -36.37
CA PHE A 186 39.49 15.19 -37.39
C PHE A 186 38.11 15.51 -36.78
N ILE A 187 37.79 14.90 -35.64
CA ILE A 187 36.54 15.16 -34.93
C ILE A 187 36.45 16.62 -34.46
N ASP A 188 37.53 17.16 -33.90
CA ASP A 188 37.57 18.56 -33.46
C ASP A 188 37.40 19.55 -34.62
N ASP A 189 38.04 19.26 -35.76
CA ASP A 189 37.98 20.09 -36.95
C ASP A 189 36.56 20.13 -37.53
N PHE A 190 35.82 19.00 -37.59
CA PHE A 190 34.44 19.06 -38.09
C PHE A 190 33.45 19.60 -37.05
N ALA A 191 33.63 19.29 -35.76
CA ALA A 191 32.80 19.86 -34.70
C ALA A 191 32.94 21.39 -34.59
N SER A 192 34.10 21.93 -34.98
CA SER A 192 34.40 23.35 -35.02
C SER A 192 34.13 24.01 -36.38
N ALA A 193 33.54 23.29 -37.34
CA ALA A 193 33.30 23.74 -38.72
C ALA A 193 34.56 24.19 -39.49
N LYS A 194 35.76 23.72 -39.09
CA LYS A 194 37.02 23.95 -39.80
C LYS A 194 37.17 23.04 -41.03
N GLN A 195 36.37 21.97 -41.11
CA GLN A 195 36.24 21.13 -42.30
C GLN A 195 34.77 20.86 -42.62
N GLN A 196 34.48 20.63 -43.90
CA GLN A 196 33.12 20.34 -44.39
C GLN A 196 32.72 18.86 -44.25
N ARG A 197 33.69 17.94 -44.15
CA ARG A 197 33.44 16.50 -44.02
C ARG A 197 33.20 16.12 -42.56
N GLU A 198 32.16 15.34 -42.30
CA GLU A 198 31.98 14.64 -41.02
C GLU A 198 32.52 13.20 -41.13
N LEU A 199 32.58 12.50 -40.00
CA LEU A 199 32.91 11.08 -39.97
C LEU A 199 31.88 10.31 -40.83
N PRO A 200 32.28 9.37 -41.71
CA PRO A 200 31.35 8.61 -42.55
C PRO A 200 30.61 7.51 -41.75
N SER A 201 30.05 7.88 -40.60
CA SER A 201 29.49 6.99 -39.55
C SER A 201 28.26 6.19 -39.99
N CYS A 202 27.56 6.63 -41.04
CA CYS A 202 26.39 5.95 -41.57
C CYS A 202 26.71 4.68 -42.36
N ASN A 203 27.97 4.51 -42.78
CA ASN A 203 28.39 3.44 -43.68
C ASN A 203 29.05 2.29 -42.92
N LEU A 204 28.35 1.75 -41.91
CA LEU A 204 28.88 0.77 -40.98
C LEU A 204 28.35 -0.64 -41.29
N LEU A 205 29.28 -1.59 -41.44
CA LEU A 205 29.02 -3.03 -41.37
C LEU A 205 29.53 -3.53 -40.01
N LEU A 206 28.66 -4.10 -39.18
CA LEU A 206 28.99 -4.53 -37.80
C LEU A 206 28.76 -6.03 -37.64
N LYS A 207 29.69 -6.73 -36.96
CA LYS A 207 29.52 -8.15 -36.63
C LYS A 207 28.45 -8.35 -35.55
N THR A 208 27.68 -9.42 -35.65
CA THR A 208 26.69 -9.81 -34.62
C THR A 208 27.37 -10.35 -33.37
N ASN A 209 26.63 -10.44 -32.26
CA ASN A 209 27.03 -11.02 -30.98
C ASN A 209 28.21 -10.32 -30.29
N LEU A 210 28.42 -9.03 -30.56
CA LEU A 210 29.47 -8.23 -29.91
C LEU A 210 29.00 -7.48 -28.64
N GLY A 211 27.69 -7.39 -28.39
CA GLY A 211 27.13 -6.53 -27.34
C GLY A 211 27.29 -5.01 -27.59
N ILE A 212 27.81 -4.62 -28.76
CA ILE A 212 28.02 -3.23 -29.13
C ILE A 212 26.70 -2.63 -29.64
N ARG A 213 26.31 -1.48 -29.10
CA ARG A 213 25.04 -0.79 -29.38
C ARG A 213 25.25 0.72 -29.56
N TYR A 214 24.36 1.34 -30.32
CA TYR A 214 24.30 2.79 -30.49
C TYR A 214 23.92 3.47 -29.16
N PRO A 215 24.66 4.50 -28.71
CA PRO A 215 24.29 5.25 -27.52
C PRO A 215 22.95 5.98 -27.74
N ASN A 216 22.10 5.95 -26.72
CA ASN A 216 20.77 6.56 -26.77
C ASN A 216 20.84 8.09 -26.59
N ILE A 217 21.30 8.78 -27.63
CA ILE A 217 21.39 10.24 -27.72
C ILE A 217 20.62 10.76 -28.93
N ARG A 218 20.21 12.03 -28.86
CA ARG A 218 19.54 12.71 -29.96
C ARG A 218 20.60 13.34 -30.88
N SER A 219 20.79 12.75 -32.06
CA SER A 219 21.81 13.12 -33.05
C SER A 219 23.23 12.66 -32.68
N ALA A 220 23.99 12.26 -33.71
CA ALA A 220 25.39 11.82 -33.65
C ALA A 220 25.63 10.49 -32.92
N GLU A 221 24.60 9.72 -32.60
CA GLU A 221 24.71 8.39 -31.97
C GLU A 221 25.67 7.45 -32.71
N ASP A 222 25.67 7.55 -34.03
CA ASP A 222 26.52 6.80 -34.92
C ASP A 222 27.97 7.30 -34.93
N HIS A 223 28.17 8.62 -34.92
CA HIS A 223 29.49 9.22 -34.74
C HIS A 223 30.13 8.76 -33.43
N TRP A 224 29.34 8.71 -32.35
CA TRP A 224 29.81 8.21 -31.05
C TRP A 224 30.17 6.72 -31.10
N LEU A 225 29.33 5.88 -31.70
CA LEU A 225 29.59 4.45 -31.86
C LEU A 225 30.87 4.21 -32.68
N VAL A 226 31.00 4.84 -33.85
CA VAL A 226 32.16 4.66 -34.73
C VAL A 226 33.43 5.23 -34.10
N THR A 227 33.34 6.36 -33.40
CA THR A 227 34.49 6.90 -32.63
C THR A 227 34.94 5.91 -31.56
N LYS A 228 34.01 5.29 -30.82
CA LYS A 228 34.34 4.26 -29.82
C LYS A 228 35.01 3.04 -30.46
N LEU A 229 34.47 2.55 -31.59
CA LEU A 229 35.04 1.43 -32.34
C LEU A 229 36.48 1.72 -32.81
N LEU A 230 36.69 2.86 -33.47
CA LEU A 230 37.98 3.25 -34.01
C LEU A 230 39.02 3.57 -32.92
N MET A 231 38.62 4.16 -31.80
CA MET A 231 39.56 4.50 -30.73
C MET A 231 39.96 3.30 -29.88
N LEU A 232 39.01 2.41 -29.56
CA LEU A 232 39.26 1.28 -28.65
C LEU A 232 39.66 0.01 -29.37
N ASN A 233 39.25 -0.17 -30.63
CA ASN A 233 39.50 -1.37 -31.41
C ASN A 233 40.05 -1.05 -32.83
N PRO A 234 41.03 -0.14 -32.99
CA PRO A 234 41.46 0.32 -34.32
C PRO A 234 41.92 -0.82 -35.23
N SER A 235 42.59 -1.83 -34.69
CA SER A 235 43.08 -2.99 -35.46
C SER A 235 41.96 -3.96 -35.86
N LYS A 236 40.77 -3.88 -35.24
CA LYS A 236 39.62 -4.75 -35.51
C LYS A 236 38.59 -4.11 -36.43
N VAL A 237 38.77 -2.84 -36.81
CA VAL A 237 37.89 -2.13 -37.75
C VAL A 237 38.58 -2.03 -39.12
N ALA A 238 37.92 -2.47 -40.18
CA ALA A 238 38.37 -2.23 -41.55
C ALA A 238 37.87 -0.84 -42.01
N VAL A 239 38.76 0.00 -42.54
CA VAL A 239 38.39 1.31 -43.11
C VAL A 239 38.55 1.22 -44.62
N CYS A 240 37.45 1.26 -45.35
CA CYS A 240 37.38 1.00 -46.79
C CYS A 240 37.12 2.30 -47.55
N SER A 241 38.15 2.85 -48.21
CA SER A 241 37.98 4.05 -49.03
C SER A 241 37.13 3.78 -50.28
N TYR A 242 37.24 2.58 -50.86
CA TYR A 242 36.49 2.13 -52.03
C TYR A 242 36.14 0.63 -51.92
N PRO A 243 35.08 0.15 -52.61
CA PRO A 243 34.08 0.93 -53.35
C PRO A 243 33.27 1.86 -52.43
N ILE A 244 32.66 2.90 -53.00
CA ILE A 244 31.77 3.78 -52.24
C ILE A 244 30.56 2.97 -51.76
N TYR A 245 30.19 3.11 -50.49
CA TYR A 245 29.12 2.35 -49.86
C TYR A 245 27.73 2.90 -50.23
N ALA A 246 27.45 4.16 -49.88
CA ALA A 246 26.12 4.74 -50.04
C ALA A 246 26.15 6.17 -50.60
N ILE A 247 24.99 6.63 -51.06
CA ILE A 247 24.67 8.04 -51.33
C ILE A 247 23.87 8.55 -50.11
N TYR A 248 24.49 9.41 -49.32
CA TYR A 248 23.95 9.95 -48.07
C TYR A 248 23.18 11.26 -48.28
N SER A 249 21.95 11.34 -47.80
CA SER A 249 21.09 12.51 -47.92
C SER A 249 21.33 13.54 -46.79
N ILE A 250 21.82 14.73 -47.13
CA ILE A 250 22.13 15.80 -46.16
C ILE A 250 20.86 16.53 -45.65
N ASP A 251 19.74 16.38 -46.37
CA ASP A 251 18.49 17.10 -46.16
C ASP A 251 17.41 16.34 -45.40
N GLY A 252 17.77 15.24 -44.73
CA GLY A 252 16.84 14.45 -43.91
C GLY A 252 16.09 15.32 -42.89
N GLU A 253 14.79 15.07 -42.73
CA GLU A 253 13.91 15.92 -41.90
C GLU A 253 14.38 16.03 -40.44
N ASP A 254 14.86 14.93 -39.85
CA ASP A 254 15.40 14.92 -38.49
C ASP A 254 16.71 15.73 -38.38
N THR A 255 17.55 15.70 -39.43
CA THR A 255 18.77 16.51 -39.49
C THR A 255 18.44 18.00 -39.56
N LYS A 256 17.41 18.39 -40.33
CA LYS A 256 16.92 19.77 -40.38
C LYS A 256 16.38 20.25 -39.02
N LYS A 257 15.53 19.45 -38.37
CA LYS A 257 14.96 19.74 -37.04
C LYS A 257 16.03 19.80 -35.93
N ASN A 258 17.07 18.97 -36.00
CA ASN A 258 18.14 19.00 -35.00
C ASN A 258 19.10 20.19 -35.19
N LYS A 259 19.32 20.63 -36.44
CA LYS A 259 20.11 21.83 -36.76
C LYS A 259 19.42 23.11 -36.29
N SER A 260 18.08 23.18 -36.34
CA SER A 260 17.33 24.35 -35.88
C SER A 260 17.32 24.52 -34.35
N ASN A 261 17.54 23.44 -33.58
CA ASN A 261 17.34 23.43 -32.12
C ASN A 261 18.64 23.46 -31.30
N GLU A 262 19.78 23.86 -31.88
CA GLU A 262 21.15 23.86 -31.30
C GLU A 262 21.72 22.50 -30.84
N VAL A 263 20.88 21.48 -30.64
CA VAL A 263 21.24 20.09 -30.22
C VAL A 263 22.32 19.50 -31.12
N TRP A 264 22.19 19.69 -32.43
CA TRP A 264 23.15 19.19 -33.41
C TRP A 264 24.59 19.67 -33.15
N ARG A 265 24.75 20.95 -32.81
CA ARG A 265 26.06 21.58 -32.54
C ARG A 265 26.60 21.16 -31.18
N GLU A 266 25.72 21.03 -30.19
CA GLU A 266 26.11 20.60 -28.85
C GLU A 266 26.64 19.16 -28.84
N GLN A 267 25.97 18.21 -29.48
CA GLN A 267 26.43 16.81 -29.50
C GLN A 267 27.80 16.65 -30.17
N ARG A 268 28.08 17.44 -31.21
CA ARG A 268 29.39 17.45 -31.89
C ARG A 268 30.48 18.05 -31.01
N LYS A 269 30.19 19.13 -30.27
CA LYS A 269 31.10 19.68 -29.26
C LYS A 269 31.41 18.66 -28.15
N ARG A 270 30.39 17.95 -27.67
CA ARG A 270 30.55 16.88 -26.67
C ARG A 270 31.40 15.73 -27.20
N LEU A 271 31.13 15.28 -28.43
CA LEU A 271 31.93 14.25 -29.10
C LEU A 271 33.39 14.68 -29.24
N ALA A 272 33.67 15.91 -29.69
CA ALA A 272 35.03 16.42 -29.80
C ALA A 272 35.75 16.50 -28.45
N TYR A 273 35.06 16.95 -27.40
CA TYR A 273 35.59 16.94 -26.04
C TYR A 273 35.99 15.54 -25.60
N VAL A 274 35.09 14.58 -25.80
CA VAL A 274 35.31 13.18 -25.39
C VAL A 274 36.39 12.51 -26.22
N ALA A 275 36.42 12.73 -27.54
CA ALA A 275 37.47 12.23 -28.43
C ALA A 275 38.86 12.71 -27.98
N ARG A 276 39.02 13.99 -27.62
CA ARG A 276 40.29 14.51 -27.05
C ARG A 276 40.65 13.81 -25.75
N LYS A 277 39.68 13.61 -24.85
CA LYS A 277 39.90 12.96 -23.56
C LYS A 277 40.31 11.51 -23.72
N TRP A 278 39.59 10.73 -24.53
CA TRP A 278 39.95 9.34 -24.83
C TRP A 278 41.33 9.24 -25.47
N SER A 279 41.63 10.10 -26.45
CA SER A 279 42.94 10.15 -27.10
C SER A 279 44.07 10.47 -26.11
N THR A 280 43.83 11.37 -25.14
CA THR A 280 44.78 11.66 -24.06
C THR A 280 45.00 10.45 -23.15
N LEU A 281 43.93 9.78 -22.72
CA LEU A 281 44.02 8.60 -21.87
C LEU A 281 44.78 7.45 -22.57
N LEU A 282 44.49 7.20 -23.85
CA LEU A 282 45.19 6.23 -24.68
C LEU A 282 46.67 6.57 -24.84
N SER A 283 47.00 7.86 -25.07
CA SER A 283 48.39 8.33 -25.17
C SER A 283 49.20 8.10 -23.89
N THR A 284 48.54 8.12 -22.72
CA THR A 284 49.17 7.85 -21.42
C THR A 284 49.25 6.37 -21.06
N ASN A 285 48.90 5.47 -21.99
CA ASN A 285 48.88 4.01 -21.81
C ASN A 285 48.09 3.55 -20.57
N ARG A 286 47.02 4.27 -20.22
CA ARG A 286 46.12 3.89 -19.13
C ARG A 286 45.24 2.73 -19.56
N HIS A 287 45.06 1.75 -18.68
CA HIS A 287 44.16 0.64 -18.92
C HIS A 287 42.71 1.11 -18.76
N LEU A 288 42.06 1.44 -19.88
CA LEU A 288 40.65 1.83 -19.91
C LEU A 288 39.77 0.60 -19.59
N LEU A 289 38.90 0.75 -18.59
CA LEU A 289 37.91 -0.26 -18.21
C LEU A 289 36.57 0.01 -18.89
N GLY A 290 36.25 1.27 -19.16
CA GLY A 290 35.01 1.63 -19.84
C GLY A 290 34.98 3.11 -20.22
N VAL A 291 34.30 3.41 -21.32
CA VAL A 291 34.02 4.78 -21.74
C VAL A 291 32.56 4.91 -22.12
N GLY A 292 31.91 5.95 -21.59
CA GLY A 292 30.49 6.21 -21.79
C GLY A 292 30.21 7.68 -22.04
N MET A 293 28.92 8.04 -21.97
CA MET A 293 28.43 9.40 -22.17
C MET A 293 28.62 10.31 -20.93
N GLU A 294 28.83 9.69 -19.76
CA GLU A 294 28.99 10.41 -18.49
C GLU A 294 30.45 10.62 -18.11
N GLY A 295 31.34 9.76 -18.60
CA GLY A 295 32.73 9.77 -18.17
C GLY A 295 33.56 8.65 -18.78
N ALA A 296 34.83 8.62 -18.35
CA ALA A 296 35.77 7.57 -18.66
C ALA A 296 36.23 6.87 -17.37
N VAL A 297 36.41 5.57 -17.44
CA VAL A 297 36.81 4.71 -16.33
C VAL A 297 38.10 3.98 -16.70
N TRP A 298 39.09 4.04 -15.83
CA TRP A 298 40.39 3.37 -16.03
C TRP A 298 40.95 2.81 -14.73
N LEU A 299 41.86 1.85 -14.87
CA LEU A 299 42.61 1.27 -13.76
C LEU A 299 43.88 2.09 -13.50
N GLN A 300 44.13 2.45 -12.24
CA GLN A 300 45.34 3.14 -11.79
C GLN A 300 45.74 2.63 -10.42
N HIS A 301 46.92 2.02 -10.28
CA HIS A 301 47.45 1.49 -9.01
C HIS A 301 46.45 0.60 -8.22
N ASN A 302 45.81 -0.35 -8.89
CA ASN A 302 44.76 -1.22 -8.32
C ASN A 302 43.50 -0.49 -7.83
N GLN A 303 43.28 0.75 -8.29
CA GLN A 303 42.05 1.50 -8.08
C GLN A 303 41.35 1.77 -9.41
N VAL A 304 40.03 1.62 -9.40
CA VAL A 304 39.16 2.08 -10.48
C VAL A 304 38.93 3.57 -10.29
N VAL A 305 39.22 4.35 -11.33
CA VAL A 305 38.97 5.80 -11.34
C VAL A 305 37.91 6.11 -12.39
N LYS A 306 36.80 6.76 -11.99
CA LYS A 306 35.80 7.35 -12.92
C LYS A 306 35.98 8.87 -12.90
N GLU A 307 36.24 9.47 -14.04
CA GLU A 307 36.18 10.94 -14.25
C GLU A 307 34.90 11.28 -15.00
N PHE A 308 34.10 12.17 -14.42
CA PHE A 308 32.89 12.67 -15.04
C PHE A 308 33.20 13.81 -16.02
N TYR A 309 32.51 13.83 -17.15
CA TYR A 309 32.58 14.96 -18.08
C TYR A 309 31.89 16.21 -17.48
N PRO A 310 32.18 17.42 -17.99
CA PRO A 310 31.68 18.68 -17.41
C PRO A 310 30.16 18.79 -17.25
N TRP A 311 29.40 18.05 -18.06
CA TRP A 311 27.93 18.06 -18.08
C TRP A 311 27.29 16.86 -17.37
N ALA A 312 28.08 15.94 -16.81
CA ALA A 312 27.59 14.65 -16.36
C ALA A 312 27.09 14.66 -14.91
N ILE A 313 27.74 15.42 -14.02
CA ILE A 313 27.36 15.52 -12.60
C ILE A 313 27.73 16.88 -11.99
N SER A 314 26.89 17.37 -11.08
CA SER A 314 27.03 18.64 -10.37
C SER A 314 27.50 18.46 -8.91
N ASP A 315 27.95 19.56 -8.29
CA ASP A 315 28.35 19.56 -6.87
C ASP A 315 27.20 19.15 -5.94
N THR A 316 25.96 19.54 -6.28
CA THR A 316 24.76 19.19 -5.50
C THR A 316 24.47 17.70 -5.57
N GLU A 317 24.56 17.10 -6.76
CA GLU A 317 24.34 15.65 -6.94
C GLU A 317 25.39 14.83 -6.18
N VAL A 318 26.67 15.22 -6.20
CA VAL A 318 27.72 14.52 -5.43
C VAL A 318 27.45 14.62 -3.92
N ARG A 319 27.02 15.78 -3.41
CA ARG A 319 26.64 15.92 -1.99
C ARG A 319 25.45 15.02 -1.65
N SER A 320 24.41 15.01 -2.49
CA SER A 320 23.24 14.16 -2.29
C SER A 320 23.59 12.67 -2.28
N LEU A 321 24.45 12.22 -3.21
CA LEU A 321 24.92 10.84 -3.27
C LEU A 321 25.72 10.44 -2.03
N ARG A 322 26.62 11.31 -1.56
CA ARG A 322 27.37 11.09 -0.32
C ARG A 322 26.41 10.91 0.87
N THR A 323 25.41 11.77 1.01
CA THR A 323 24.41 11.66 2.08
C THR A 323 23.55 10.39 1.94
N LEU A 324 23.14 10.06 0.71
CA LEU A 324 22.25 8.93 0.45
C LEU A 324 22.92 7.58 0.74
N LEU A 325 24.23 7.48 0.49
CA LEU A 325 25.03 6.26 0.66
C LEU A 325 25.81 6.19 1.98
N ALA A 326 25.84 7.26 2.77
CA ALA A 326 26.61 7.28 4.02
C ALA A 326 26.11 6.23 5.03
N GLU A 327 27.06 5.48 5.61
CA GLU A 327 26.83 4.55 6.74
C GLU A 327 25.80 3.44 6.49
N LYS A 328 25.64 3.01 5.24
CA LYS A 328 24.71 1.93 4.85
C LYS A 328 25.45 0.72 4.29
N ASP A 329 25.03 -0.47 4.70
CA ASP A 329 25.41 -1.72 4.05
C ASP A 329 24.62 -1.90 2.75
N VAL A 330 25.29 -1.69 1.61
CA VAL A 330 24.65 -1.60 0.29
C VAL A 330 25.46 -2.35 -0.75
N PRO A 331 24.81 -2.91 -1.80
CA PRO A 331 25.49 -3.58 -2.90
C PRO A 331 26.06 -2.56 -3.91
N ILE A 332 26.83 -1.58 -3.41
CA ILE A 332 27.49 -0.53 -4.18
C ILE A 332 28.90 -0.34 -3.61
N PRO A 333 29.96 -0.29 -4.43
CA PRO A 333 31.32 -0.08 -3.95
C PRO A 333 31.45 1.21 -3.16
N THR A 334 32.22 1.16 -2.07
CA THR A 334 32.61 2.38 -1.35
C THR A 334 33.52 3.23 -2.24
N VAL A 335 33.21 4.51 -2.35
CA VAL A 335 33.92 5.45 -3.23
C VAL A 335 34.51 6.64 -2.47
N THR A 336 35.70 7.06 -2.89
CA THR A 336 36.32 8.31 -2.46
C THR A 336 36.21 9.35 -3.58
N TRP A 337 35.46 10.41 -3.30
CA TRP A 337 35.18 11.51 -4.23
C TRP A 337 36.23 12.63 -4.13
N ARG A 338 36.73 13.12 -5.27
CA ARG A 338 37.63 14.28 -5.36
C ARG A 338 37.29 15.15 -6.57
N LYS A 339 37.70 16.41 -6.55
CA LYS A 339 37.56 17.34 -7.68
C LYS A 339 38.94 17.65 -8.25
N CYS A 340 39.17 17.31 -9.52
CA CYS A 340 40.43 17.50 -10.24
C CYS A 340 40.18 18.38 -11.46
N ASP A 341 40.90 19.49 -11.59
CA ASP A 341 40.74 20.45 -12.69
C ASP A 341 39.27 20.90 -12.93
N GLY A 342 38.53 21.06 -11.82
CA GLY A 342 37.11 21.42 -11.86
C GLY A 342 36.15 20.26 -12.16
N LEU A 343 36.64 19.05 -12.47
CA LEU A 343 35.83 17.87 -12.77
C LEU A 343 35.75 16.93 -11.56
N TRP A 344 34.59 16.30 -11.39
CA TRP A 344 34.43 15.27 -10.37
C TRP A 344 35.06 13.96 -10.80
N GLN A 345 35.75 13.34 -9.85
CA GLN A 345 36.25 11.98 -9.95
C GLN A 345 35.86 11.20 -8.70
N TYR A 346 35.65 9.90 -8.86
CA TYR A 346 35.72 8.99 -7.72
C TYR A 346 36.78 7.92 -7.94
N THR A 347 37.24 7.35 -6.83
CA THR A 347 38.11 6.18 -6.80
C THR A 347 37.50 5.09 -5.93
N THR A 348 37.65 3.83 -6.35
CA THR A 348 37.28 2.64 -5.59
C THR A 348 38.29 1.52 -5.83
N PHE A 349 38.34 0.50 -4.97
CA PHE A 349 39.26 -0.62 -5.14
C PHE A 349 38.85 -1.47 -6.33
N PHE A 350 39.83 -1.89 -7.13
CA PHE A 350 39.57 -2.86 -8.18
C PHE A 350 39.35 -4.25 -7.56
N GLN A 351 38.27 -4.90 -7.95
CA GLN A 351 37.96 -6.28 -7.60
C GLN A 351 37.84 -7.09 -8.88
N SER A 352 38.44 -8.29 -8.90
CA SER A 352 38.38 -9.20 -10.04
C SER A 352 37.00 -9.85 -10.10
N ASN A 353 36.06 -9.16 -10.73
CA ASN A 353 34.65 -9.55 -10.78
C ASN A 353 34.25 -10.02 -12.19
N THR A 354 33.27 -10.90 -12.26
CA THR A 354 32.77 -11.44 -13.54
C THR A 354 31.61 -10.60 -14.06
N LEU A 355 31.62 -10.27 -15.35
CA LEU A 355 30.52 -9.57 -16.01
C LEU A 355 29.28 -10.47 -16.12
N THR A 356 28.10 -9.87 -15.99
CA THR A 356 26.80 -10.59 -16.03
C THR A 356 26.37 -10.85 -17.47
N ASN A 357 27.02 -11.79 -18.16
CA ASN A 357 26.59 -12.21 -19.51
C ASN A 357 25.58 -13.38 -19.49
N GLU A 358 25.28 -13.93 -18.31
CA GLU A 358 24.40 -15.09 -18.12
C GLU A 358 23.12 -14.75 -17.34
N LYS A 359 22.17 -15.69 -17.31
CA LYS A 359 20.97 -15.59 -16.47
C LYS A 359 21.37 -15.46 -15.00
N LEU A 360 20.79 -14.47 -14.33
CA LEU A 360 20.97 -14.25 -12.89
C LEU A 360 20.00 -15.14 -12.11
N SER A 361 20.44 -15.65 -10.95
CA SER A 361 19.54 -16.39 -10.07
C SER A 361 18.49 -15.45 -9.45
N GLU A 362 17.24 -15.93 -9.34
CA GLU A 362 16.15 -15.17 -8.69
C GLU A 362 16.55 -14.76 -7.27
N LYS A 363 17.22 -15.66 -6.53
CA LYS A 363 17.69 -15.39 -5.16
C LYS A 363 18.63 -14.19 -5.10
N SER A 364 19.66 -14.15 -5.95
CA SER A 364 20.63 -13.03 -5.96
C SER A 364 19.96 -11.69 -6.28
N ILE A 365 18.98 -11.69 -7.21
CA ILE A 365 18.17 -10.51 -7.52
C ILE A 365 17.33 -10.07 -6.31
N VAL A 366 16.62 -11.00 -5.66
CA VAL A 366 15.78 -10.69 -4.50
C VAL A 366 16.60 -10.14 -3.35
N ASP A 367 17.76 -10.74 -3.06
CA ASP A 367 18.66 -10.28 -2.00
C ASP A 367 19.21 -8.87 -2.28
N TYR A 368 19.61 -8.59 -3.54
CA TYR A 368 20.01 -7.25 -4.00
C TYR A 368 18.89 -6.22 -3.82
N LEU A 369 17.68 -6.51 -4.31
CA LEU A 369 16.53 -5.60 -4.23
C LEU A 369 16.14 -5.33 -2.77
N LYS A 370 16.22 -6.34 -1.88
CA LYS A 370 15.92 -6.18 -0.45
C LYS A 370 16.93 -5.28 0.26
N LYS A 371 18.23 -5.41 -0.05
CA LYS A 371 19.27 -4.52 0.49
C LYS A 371 18.99 -3.06 0.09
N LEU A 372 18.72 -2.80 -1.19
CA LEU A 372 18.41 -1.46 -1.69
C LEU A 372 17.14 -0.84 -1.07
N TYR A 373 16.05 -1.61 -1.00
CA TYR A 373 14.79 -1.14 -0.40
C TYR A 373 14.99 -0.72 1.06
N ARG A 374 15.65 -1.57 1.86
CA ARG A 374 15.94 -1.28 3.28
C ARG A 374 16.88 -0.09 3.46
N ALA A 375 17.80 0.11 2.52
CA ALA A 375 18.71 1.26 2.50
C ALA A 375 18.03 2.57 2.04
N GLY A 376 16.81 2.50 1.50
CA GLY A 376 16.01 3.67 1.13
C GLY A 376 16.40 4.32 -0.20
N PHE A 377 16.95 3.57 -1.16
CA PHE A 377 17.23 4.09 -2.51
C PHE A 377 17.11 3.03 -3.62
N CYS A 378 17.13 3.50 -4.87
CA CYS A 378 17.07 2.69 -6.08
C CYS A 378 18.21 3.05 -7.05
N THR A 379 18.61 2.09 -7.88
CA THR A 379 19.55 2.28 -8.99
C THR A 379 18.77 2.23 -10.31
N LEU A 380 18.56 3.38 -10.97
CA LEU A 380 17.63 3.49 -12.10
C LEU A 380 18.22 3.06 -13.45
N ASN A 381 19.54 3.09 -13.61
CA ASN A 381 20.23 2.67 -14.82
C ASN A 381 20.66 1.20 -14.77
N ILE A 382 19.67 0.31 -14.67
CA ILE A 382 19.85 -1.15 -14.68
C ILE A 382 20.16 -1.63 -16.11
N LYS A 383 21.37 -2.15 -16.30
CA LYS A 383 21.85 -2.86 -17.50
C LYS A 383 22.99 -3.79 -17.10
N ARG A 384 23.31 -4.79 -17.92
CA ARG A 384 24.32 -5.81 -17.57
C ARG A 384 25.71 -5.20 -17.33
N ASP A 385 26.11 -4.23 -18.14
CA ASP A 385 27.39 -3.51 -17.99
C ASP A 385 27.54 -2.75 -16.67
N ASN A 386 26.44 -2.47 -15.98
CA ASN A 386 26.43 -1.72 -14.72
C ASN A 386 26.36 -2.64 -13.49
N LEU A 387 26.32 -3.96 -13.71
CA LEU A 387 26.18 -4.98 -12.69
C LEU A 387 27.34 -5.98 -12.79
N ILE A 388 27.79 -6.45 -11.63
CA ILE A 388 28.86 -7.44 -11.51
C ILE A 388 28.49 -8.46 -10.45
N ILE A 389 29.06 -9.65 -10.57
CA ILE A 389 28.97 -10.69 -9.53
C ILE A 389 30.27 -10.69 -8.75
N THR A 390 30.18 -10.47 -7.45
CA THR A 390 31.33 -10.51 -6.53
C THR A 390 31.85 -11.95 -6.39
N PRO A 391 33.07 -12.16 -5.89
CA PRO A 391 33.59 -13.52 -5.63
C PRO A 391 32.71 -14.36 -4.68
N GLN A 392 31.88 -13.70 -3.88
CA GLN A 392 30.92 -14.33 -2.95
C GLN A 392 29.60 -14.72 -3.63
N GLY A 393 29.39 -14.34 -4.90
CA GLY A 393 28.15 -14.60 -5.65
C GLY A 393 27.06 -13.54 -5.49
N ASP A 394 27.38 -12.40 -4.85
CA ASP A 394 26.44 -11.30 -4.68
C ASP A 394 26.43 -10.38 -5.90
N LEU A 395 25.26 -9.81 -6.20
CA LEU A 395 25.10 -8.79 -7.23
C LEU A 395 25.52 -7.43 -6.68
N GLU A 396 26.35 -6.68 -7.40
CA GLU A 396 26.82 -5.35 -7.03
C GLU A 396 26.67 -4.35 -8.21
N TYR A 397 26.30 -3.11 -7.90
CA TYR A 397 26.09 -2.03 -8.88
C TYR A 397 27.27 -1.06 -8.92
N ILE A 398 27.85 -0.88 -10.10
CA ILE A 398 29.12 -0.15 -10.28
C ILE A 398 28.99 1.19 -11.01
N ASP A 399 27.83 1.49 -11.59
CA ASP A 399 27.60 2.77 -12.29
C ASP A 399 27.18 3.88 -11.32
N ILE A 400 28.10 4.23 -10.43
CA ILE A 400 27.89 5.25 -9.41
C ILE A 400 27.77 6.62 -10.12
N GLY A 401 26.65 7.29 -9.89
CA GLY A 401 26.28 8.54 -10.57
C GLY A 401 24.87 8.98 -10.17
N LYS A 402 24.32 9.92 -10.93
CA LYS A 402 23.01 10.52 -10.66
C LYS A 402 21.83 9.54 -10.74
N ASP A 403 21.99 8.36 -11.34
CA ASP A 403 20.92 7.37 -11.45
C ASP A 403 20.67 6.59 -10.15
N ILE A 404 21.51 6.79 -9.13
CA ILE A 404 21.21 6.39 -7.75
C ILE A 404 20.30 7.47 -7.15
N GLN A 405 19.06 7.09 -6.89
CA GLN A 405 17.99 8.01 -6.49
C GLN A 405 17.29 7.53 -5.22
N PRO A 406 16.69 8.42 -4.40
CA PRO A 406 15.89 8.02 -3.26
C PRO A 406 14.78 7.03 -3.61
N LEU A 407 14.44 6.18 -2.64
CA LEU A 407 13.40 5.17 -2.80
C LEU A 407 12.05 5.86 -3.02
N THR A 408 11.40 5.47 -4.12
CA THR A 408 9.98 5.73 -4.35
C THR A 408 9.33 4.43 -4.81
N SER A 409 8.04 4.27 -4.58
CA SER A 409 7.25 3.13 -5.03
C SER A 409 7.37 2.92 -6.56
N SER A 410 7.41 4.02 -7.32
CA SER A 410 7.59 4.02 -8.77
C SER A 410 9.00 3.60 -9.19
N HIS A 411 10.04 4.20 -8.59
CA HIS A 411 11.43 3.86 -8.87
C HIS A 411 11.73 2.39 -8.53
N PHE A 412 11.22 1.90 -7.40
CA PHE A 412 11.44 0.53 -6.98
C PHE A 412 10.78 -0.47 -7.93
N ARG A 413 9.50 -0.26 -8.28
CA ARG A 413 8.79 -1.12 -9.25
C ARG A 413 9.50 -1.14 -10.60
N ASP A 414 9.93 0.01 -11.10
CA ASP A 414 10.64 0.13 -12.37
C ASP A 414 11.99 -0.60 -12.33
N MET A 415 12.78 -0.40 -11.27
CA MET A 415 14.06 -1.09 -11.07
C MET A 415 13.86 -2.61 -11.01
N CYS A 416 12.88 -3.09 -10.25
CA CYS A 416 12.51 -4.49 -10.16
C CYS A 416 12.13 -5.07 -11.53
N ALA A 417 11.29 -4.37 -12.30
CA ALA A 417 10.84 -4.82 -13.62
C ALA A 417 12.00 -4.91 -14.62
N ARG A 418 12.89 -3.90 -14.63
CA ARG A 418 14.08 -3.90 -15.50
C ARG A 418 15.03 -5.04 -15.13
N LEU A 419 15.33 -5.21 -13.85
CA LEU A 419 16.23 -6.26 -13.38
C LEU A 419 15.64 -7.66 -13.60
N TYR A 420 14.33 -7.83 -13.41
CA TYR A 420 13.61 -9.06 -13.74
C TYR A 420 13.70 -9.39 -15.24
N SER A 421 13.49 -8.39 -16.11
CA SER A 421 13.55 -8.55 -17.57
C SER A 421 14.93 -9.01 -18.04
N ILE A 422 16.01 -8.35 -17.60
CA ILE A 422 17.37 -8.71 -18.05
C ILE A 422 17.93 -9.94 -17.30
N GLY A 423 17.62 -10.09 -16.02
CA GLY A 423 18.23 -11.11 -15.16
C GLY A 423 17.55 -12.47 -15.26
N ILE A 424 16.21 -12.50 -15.23
CA ILE A 424 15.42 -13.74 -15.17
C ILE A 424 14.92 -14.15 -16.56
N LEU A 425 14.31 -13.21 -17.29
CA LEU A 425 13.81 -13.49 -18.65
C LEU A 425 14.92 -13.49 -19.70
N ALA A 426 16.12 -12.98 -19.37
CA ALA A 426 17.25 -12.83 -20.28
C ALA A 426 16.96 -11.95 -21.52
N ASN A 427 16.03 -11.01 -21.40
CA ASN A 427 15.77 -10.03 -22.45
C ASN A 427 16.98 -9.10 -22.66
N ALA A 428 17.03 -8.44 -23.82
CA ALA A 428 18.01 -7.40 -24.11
C ALA A 428 17.87 -6.20 -23.16
N ASP A 429 18.98 -5.49 -22.89
CA ASP A 429 19.02 -4.39 -21.92
C ASP A 429 18.03 -3.24 -22.21
N GLU A 430 17.73 -3.01 -23.49
CA GLU A 430 16.79 -1.98 -23.96
C GLU A 430 15.37 -2.53 -24.23
N GLU A 431 15.10 -3.82 -23.98
CA GLU A 431 13.77 -4.41 -24.17
C GLU A 431 12.74 -3.70 -23.28
N LEU A 432 13.05 -3.58 -21.98
CA LEU A 432 12.17 -2.93 -21.02
C LEU A 432 12.76 -1.58 -20.55
N VAL A 433 12.35 -0.49 -21.20
CA VAL A 433 12.77 0.88 -20.83
C VAL A 433 11.61 1.87 -20.94
N ARG A 434 11.81 3.07 -20.38
CA ARG A 434 10.81 4.14 -20.47
C ARG A 434 10.71 4.71 -21.90
N ARG A 435 9.54 4.58 -22.52
CA ARG A 435 9.21 5.11 -23.86
C ARG A 435 7.76 5.59 -23.95
N ARG A 436 7.44 6.38 -24.97
CA ARG A 436 6.06 6.87 -25.18
C ARG A 436 5.19 5.70 -25.63
N SER A 437 4.07 5.48 -24.96
CA SER A 437 3.10 4.45 -25.35
C SER A 437 1.69 4.90 -24.96
N TRP A 438 0.72 4.27 -25.62
CA TRP A 438 -0.70 4.39 -25.33
C TRP A 438 -1.15 3.39 -24.25
N ARG A 439 -0.36 2.34 -23.99
CA ARG A 439 -0.61 1.40 -22.89
C ARG A 439 -0.56 2.12 -21.53
N ARG A 440 -1.29 1.60 -20.54
CA ARG A 440 -1.11 2.02 -19.15
C ARG A 440 0.13 1.35 -18.58
N GLN A 441 0.71 1.98 -17.57
CA GLN A 441 1.93 1.48 -16.94
C GLN A 441 1.75 0.10 -16.28
N ASP A 442 0.60 -0.12 -15.65
CA ASP A 442 0.17 -1.40 -15.08
C ASP A 442 -0.02 -2.47 -16.16
N ASP A 443 -0.74 -2.15 -17.24
CA ASP A 443 -0.98 -3.10 -18.34
C ASP A 443 0.34 -3.57 -18.98
N ALA A 444 1.30 -2.65 -19.17
CA ALA A 444 2.61 -2.97 -19.73
C ALA A 444 3.52 -3.79 -18.79
N LEU A 445 3.29 -3.73 -17.48
CA LEU A 445 4.02 -4.57 -16.52
C LEU A 445 3.35 -5.93 -16.33
N ILE A 446 2.02 -5.98 -16.43
CA ILE A 446 1.25 -7.24 -16.42
C ILE A 446 1.61 -8.09 -17.65
N SER A 447 1.89 -7.47 -18.79
CA SER A 447 2.35 -8.20 -19.99
C SER A 447 3.74 -8.81 -19.86
N LEU A 448 4.52 -8.45 -18.82
CA LEU A 448 5.83 -9.06 -18.55
C LEU A 448 5.63 -10.43 -17.84
N PRO A 449 5.97 -11.57 -18.47
CA PRO A 449 5.61 -12.89 -17.95
C PRO A 449 6.13 -13.15 -16.53
N GLY A 450 5.23 -13.45 -15.59
CA GLY A 450 5.56 -13.81 -14.20
C GLY A 450 5.94 -12.63 -13.29
N PHE A 451 6.05 -11.40 -13.81
CA PHE A 451 6.53 -10.26 -13.03
C PHE A 451 5.57 -9.85 -11.91
N GLU A 452 4.26 -9.95 -12.13
CA GLU A 452 3.26 -9.62 -11.11
C GLU A 452 3.43 -10.48 -9.85
N GLN A 453 3.57 -11.81 -10.03
CA GLN A 453 3.77 -12.76 -8.95
C GLN A 453 5.12 -12.56 -8.25
N PHE A 454 6.18 -12.32 -9.04
CA PHE A 454 7.51 -12.01 -8.52
C PHE A 454 7.49 -10.75 -7.64
N TYR A 455 6.89 -9.65 -8.12
CA TYR A 455 6.85 -8.39 -7.39
C TYR A 455 5.99 -8.50 -6.14
N GLN A 456 4.83 -9.19 -6.21
CA GLN A 456 4.00 -9.44 -5.05
C GLN A 456 4.74 -10.22 -3.95
N LYS A 457 5.45 -11.29 -4.33
CA LYS A 457 6.27 -12.09 -3.42
C LYS A 457 7.37 -11.25 -2.78
N LEU A 458 8.09 -10.46 -3.57
CA LEU A 458 9.15 -9.57 -3.09
C LEU A 458 8.64 -8.56 -2.03
N ILE A 459 7.52 -7.87 -2.31
CA ILE A 459 6.95 -6.90 -1.35
C ILE A 459 6.45 -7.62 -0.08
N THR A 460 5.87 -8.81 -0.22
CA THR A 460 5.41 -9.63 0.92
C THR A 460 6.60 -10.03 1.82
N GLU A 461 7.72 -10.45 1.23
CA GLU A 461 8.95 -10.78 1.97
C GLU A 461 9.65 -9.56 2.59
N LEU A 462 9.45 -8.36 2.04
CA LEU A 462 9.95 -7.12 2.59
C LEU A 462 9.16 -6.67 3.84
N HIS A 463 7.88 -7.06 3.91
CA HIS A 463 6.95 -6.65 4.97
C HIS A 463 6.21 -7.86 5.56
N PRO A 464 6.90 -8.86 6.15
CA PRO A 464 6.28 -10.07 6.69
C PRO A 464 5.25 -9.77 7.79
N GLN A 465 5.42 -8.67 8.54
CA GLN A 465 4.49 -8.21 9.57
C GLN A 465 3.13 -7.75 9.02
N CYS A 466 3.05 -7.41 7.74
CA CYS A 466 1.81 -6.98 7.10
C CYS A 466 0.98 -8.16 6.58
N VAL A 467 1.57 -9.35 6.50
CA VAL A 467 0.87 -10.58 6.09
C VAL A 467 -0.04 -11.01 7.24
N GLU A 468 -1.25 -11.45 6.89
CA GLU A 468 -2.25 -11.84 7.88
C GLU A 468 -1.70 -12.95 8.80
N PRO A 469 -1.66 -12.74 10.12
CA PRO A 469 -1.18 -13.76 11.04
C PRO A 469 -2.15 -14.93 11.08
N CYS A 470 -1.64 -16.15 11.17
CA CYS A 470 -2.41 -17.38 10.94
C CYS A 470 -3.50 -17.67 11.99
N GLN A 471 -3.66 -16.89 13.07
CA GLN A 471 -4.64 -17.18 14.14
C GLN A 471 -5.14 -15.92 14.88
N ALA A 472 -6.44 -15.92 15.21
CA ALA A 472 -7.07 -14.92 16.07
C ALA A 472 -6.72 -15.17 17.56
N LEU A 473 -5.86 -14.33 18.12
CA LEU A 473 -5.44 -14.36 19.52
C LEU A 473 -6.44 -13.57 20.40
N THR A 474 -7.65 -14.10 20.57
CA THR A 474 -8.55 -13.60 21.62
C THR A 474 -8.07 -14.08 22.98
N PRO A 475 -8.12 -13.25 24.03
CA PRO A 475 -7.78 -13.71 25.37
C PRO A 475 -8.71 -14.84 25.82
N MET A 476 -8.11 -15.95 26.26
CA MET A 476 -8.84 -17.07 26.86
C MET A 476 -8.91 -16.88 28.38
N ALA A 477 -10.04 -17.26 28.98
CA ALA A 477 -10.16 -17.31 30.44
C ALA A 477 -9.04 -18.18 31.03
N SER A 478 -8.45 -17.73 32.12
CA SER A 478 -7.30 -18.38 32.74
C SER A 478 -7.68 -19.69 33.42
N PHE A 479 -8.91 -19.81 33.94
CA PHE A 479 -9.43 -21.02 34.56
C PHE A 479 -10.97 -21.01 34.66
N LYS A 480 -11.55 -22.19 34.83
CA LYS A 480 -12.97 -22.41 35.09
C LYS A 480 -13.20 -22.62 36.58
N ILE A 481 -14.19 -21.96 37.17
CA ILE A 481 -14.58 -22.15 38.56
C ILE A 481 -15.86 -22.97 38.67
N ASP A 482 -15.71 -24.25 39.00
CA ASP A 482 -16.83 -25.21 39.06
C ASP A 482 -17.75 -24.99 40.28
N ALA A 483 -17.36 -24.13 41.23
CA ALA A 483 -18.10 -23.86 42.45
C ALA A 483 -19.12 -22.69 42.33
N VAL A 484 -19.12 -21.94 41.23
CA VAL A 484 -19.94 -20.72 41.07
C VAL A 484 -20.82 -20.78 39.83
N THR A 485 -22.11 -20.53 40.02
CA THR A 485 -23.08 -20.28 38.94
C THR A 485 -23.34 -18.79 38.82
N LEU A 486 -23.30 -18.24 37.60
CA LEU A 486 -23.83 -16.90 37.32
C LEU A 486 -25.34 -17.02 37.08
N MET A 487 -26.16 -16.26 37.82
CA MET A 487 -27.61 -16.22 37.64
C MET A 487 -28.07 -14.79 37.34
N ILE A 488 -28.54 -14.55 36.12
CA ILE A 488 -29.08 -13.26 35.67
C ILE A 488 -30.60 -13.33 35.80
N LYS A 489 -31.22 -12.32 36.40
CA LYS A 489 -32.67 -12.28 36.62
C LYS A 489 -33.34 -11.36 35.61
N ALA A 490 -34.38 -11.86 34.96
CA ALA A 490 -35.20 -11.12 34.01
C ALA A 490 -36.69 -11.34 34.27
N CYS A 491 -37.52 -10.44 33.75
CA CYS A 491 -38.97 -10.52 33.78
C CYS A 491 -39.56 -9.94 32.49
N ALA A 492 -40.89 -10.00 32.32
CA ALA A 492 -41.53 -9.63 31.07
C ALA A 492 -41.25 -8.19 30.60
N GLN A 493 -40.99 -7.25 31.52
CA GLN A 493 -40.70 -5.85 31.15
C GLN A 493 -39.30 -5.69 30.50
N ASP A 494 -38.41 -6.67 30.62
CA ASP A 494 -37.04 -6.55 30.11
C ASP A 494 -36.88 -6.84 28.61
N ALA A 495 -37.99 -7.11 27.91
CA ALA A 495 -38.01 -7.57 26.53
C ALA A 495 -37.16 -6.73 25.56
N GLU A 496 -37.17 -5.40 25.69
CA GLU A 496 -36.45 -4.51 24.77
C GLU A 496 -34.93 -4.53 24.94
N VAL A 497 -34.41 -4.95 26.10
CA VAL A 497 -32.99 -4.84 26.46
C VAL A 497 -32.31 -6.17 26.78
N LEU A 498 -33.07 -7.27 26.80
CA LEU A 498 -32.62 -8.59 27.28
C LEU A 498 -31.32 -9.04 26.62
N THR A 499 -31.31 -9.12 25.28
CA THR A 499 -30.16 -9.61 24.51
C THR A 499 -28.89 -8.80 24.78
N ASP A 500 -28.98 -7.47 24.66
CA ASP A 500 -27.83 -6.58 24.85
C ASP A 500 -27.29 -6.61 26.28
N GLN A 501 -28.16 -6.70 27.28
CA GLN A 501 -27.76 -6.71 28.69
C GLN A 501 -27.18 -8.06 29.12
N VAL A 502 -27.72 -9.18 28.65
CA VAL A 502 -27.10 -10.50 28.90
C VAL A 502 -25.73 -10.55 28.24
N LEU A 503 -25.60 -10.08 27.00
CA LEU A 503 -24.30 -9.96 26.31
C LEU A 503 -23.31 -9.11 27.13
N HIS A 504 -23.72 -7.94 27.61
CA HIS A 504 -22.90 -7.09 28.45
C HIS A 504 -22.44 -7.80 29.73
N ILE A 505 -23.37 -8.36 30.51
CA ILE A 505 -23.07 -9.02 31.78
C ILE A 505 -22.11 -10.21 31.57
N VAL A 506 -22.46 -11.12 30.66
CA VAL A 506 -21.68 -12.34 30.41
C VAL A 506 -20.27 -11.97 29.92
N THR A 507 -20.14 -11.00 29.01
CA THR A 507 -18.83 -10.62 28.45
C THR A 507 -17.96 -9.79 29.39
N GLN A 508 -18.54 -8.99 30.30
CA GLN A 508 -17.77 -8.28 31.33
C GLN A 508 -17.26 -9.19 32.46
N LEU A 509 -17.91 -10.34 32.64
CA LEU A 509 -17.60 -11.33 33.68
C LEU A 509 -16.85 -12.56 33.14
N ARG A 510 -16.63 -12.69 31.83
CA ARG A 510 -15.98 -13.88 31.24
C ARG A 510 -14.46 -13.99 31.46
N TYR A 511 -13.83 -12.95 32.00
CA TYR A 511 -12.38 -12.90 32.19
C TYR A 511 -12.03 -12.23 33.54
N PRO A 512 -11.06 -12.77 34.30
CA PRO A 512 -10.19 -13.91 33.97
C PRO A 512 -10.85 -15.29 34.18
N VAL A 513 -12.09 -15.33 34.70
CA VAL A 513 -12.77 -16.55 35.15
C VAL A 513 -13.92 -16.96 34.24
N ASN A 514 -14.14 -18.27 34.11
CA ASN A 514 -15.36 -18.85 33.52
C ASN A 514 -16.20 -19.55 34.61
N PHE A 515 -17.51 -19.30 34.63
CA PHE A 515 -18.43 -19.92 35.59
C PHE A 515 -18.67 -21.41 35.30
N ALA A 516 -19.12 -22.14 36.33
CA ALA A 516 -19.58 -23.51 36.18
C ALA A 516 -20.79 -23.60 35.24
N LYS A 517 -21.72 -22.64 35.42
CA LYS A 517 -22.95 -22.49 34.65
C LYS A 517 -23.37 -21.01 34.63
N LYS A 518 -23.95 -20.56 33.51
CA LYS A 518 -24.58 -19.25 33.29
C LYS A 518 -26.07 -19.49 33.07
N ILE A 519 -26.90 -18.96 33.95
CA ILE A 519 -28.34 -19.20 33.97
C ILE A 519 -29.09 -17.88 33.84
N LEU A 520 -30.12 -17.87 33.00
CA LEU A 520 -31.10 -16.79 32.95
C LEU A 520 -32.39 -17.24 33.66
N LEU A 521 -32.73 -16.61 34.78
CA LEU A 521 -33.94 -16.84 35.56
C LEU A 521 -35.03 -15.86 35.14
N ILE A 522 -36.17 -16.36 34.69
CA ILE A 522 -37.30 -15.58 34.20
C ILE A 522 -38.48 -15.69 35.18
N ASP A 523 -38.91 -14.53 35.68
CA ASP A 523 -40.21 -14.38 36.34
C ASP A 523 -41.32 -14.25 35.27
N PRO A 524 -42.29 -15.20 35.20
CA PRO A 524 -43.34 -15.20 34.20
C PRO A 524 -44.52 -14.27 34.56
N HIS A 525 -44.37 -13.37 35.52
CA HIS A 525 -45.37 -12.35 35.82
C HIS A 525 -45.53 -11.37 34.64
N GLU A 526 -46.78 -11.20 34.19
CA GLU A 526 -47.09 -10.54 32.90
C GLU A 526 -47.45 -9.04 33.02
N GLY A 527 -47.55 -8.46 34.22
CA GLY A 527 -47.83 -7.02 34.36
C GLY A 527 -48.35 -6.57 35.74
N GLN A 528 -48.47 -5.26 35.92
CA GLN A 528 -48.69 -4.56 37.22
C GLN A 528 -47.45 -4.56 38.13
N PHE A 529 -46.25 -4.43 37.57
CA PHE A 529 -45.02 -4.38 38.36
C PHE A 529 -45.01 -3.19 39.34
N LEU A 530 -44.42 -3.41 40.52
CA LEU A 530 -44.21 -2.37 41.53
C LEU A 530 -43.54 -1.09 40.96
N ARG A 531 -42.67 -1.26 39.96
CA ARG A 531 -41.98 -0.16 39.26
C ARG A 531 -41.82 -0.49 37.77
N GLN A 532 -42.92 -0.47 37.03
CA GLN A 532 -42.90 -0.72 35.59
C GLN A 532 -42.18 0.42 34.84
N TYR A 533 -41.24 0.09 33.95
CA TYR A 533 -40.50 1.07 33.14
C TYR A 533 -40.65 0.88 31.62
N SER A 534 -41.28 -0.20 31.19
CA SER A 534 -41.46 -0.60 29.79
C SER A 534 -42.72 -1.47 29.67
N ASN A 535 -43.14 -1.75 28.43
CA ASN A 535 -44.26 -2.63 28.17
C ASN A 535 -43.84 -4.10 28.34
N PRO A 536 -44.54 -4.91 29.18
CA PRO A 536 -44.20 -6.31 29.34
C PRO A 536 -44.46 -7.13 28.08
N ASN A 537 -43.52 -7.99 27.73
CA ASN A 537 -43.64 -8.97 26.67
C ASN A 537 -42.90 -10.26 27.04
N LEU A 538 -43.57 -11.15 27.77
CA LEU A 538 -43.00 -12.41 28.24
C LEU A 538 -42.62 -13.34 27.08
N ALA A 539 -43.41 -13.38 26.02
CA ALA A 539 -43.15 -14.23 24.85
C ALA A 539 -41.81 -13.87 24.19
N SER A 540 -41.56 -12.57 23.99
CA SER A 540 -40.29 -12.08 23.44
C SER A 540 -39.11 -12.35 24.37
N VAL A 541 -39.29 -12.22 25.69
CA VAL A 541 -38.23 -12.55 26.67
C VAL A 541 -37.83 -14.03 26.58
N ILE A 542 -38.82 -14.94 26.51
CA ILE A 542 -38.56 -16.38 26.39
C ILE A 542 -37.86 -16.69 25.06
N GLU A 543 -38.35 -16.14 23.94
CA GLU A 543 -37.75 -16.36 22.62
C GLU A 543 -36.29 -15.90 22.58
N GLN A 544 -36.01 -14.68 23.05
CA GLN A 544 -34.64 -14.16 23.13
C GLN A 544 -33.76 -14.99 24.08
N ALA A 545 -34.29 -15.42 25.22
CA ALA A 545 -33.56 -16.28 26.16
C ALA A 545 -33.13 -17.62 25.53
N GLU A 546 -34.03 -18.25 24.76
CA GLU A 546 -33.75 -19.49 24.05
C GLU A 546 -32.68 -19.27 22.96
N ASN A 547 -32.76 -18.17 22.21
CA ASN A 547 -31.73 -17.80 21.23
C ASN A 547 -30.35 -17.61 21.89
N LEU A 548 -30.28 -16.92 23.03
CA LEU A 548 -29.02 -16.72 23.78
C LEU A 548 -28.42 -18.04 24.28
N ARG A 549 -29.27 -19.03 24.60
CA ARG A 549 -28.82 -20.38 24.98
C ARG A 549 -28.30 -21.13 23.76
N ASP A 550 -29.03 -21.09 22.66
CA ASP A 550 -28.68 -21.80 21.43
C ASP A 550 -27.38 -21.24 20.81
N ASP A 551 -27.13 -19.94 20.97
CA ASP A 551 -25.85 -19.27 20.63
C ASP A 551 -24.69 -19.61 21.60
N GLY A 552 -24.95 -20.36 22.68
CA GLY A 552 -23.96 -20.77 23.68
C GLY A 552 -23.51 -19.65 24.63
N LEU A 553 -24.18 -18.50 24.62
CA LEU A 553 -23.85 -17.38 25.52
C LEU A 553 -24.23 -17.70 26.97
N ILE A 554 -25.38 -18.35 27.17
CA ILE A 554 -25.82 -18.90 28.45
C ILE A 554 -26.03 -20.41 28.36
N ASP A 555 -25.98 -21.10 29.48
CA ASP A 555 -26.06 -22.58 29.51
C ASP A 555 -27.47 -23.10 29.80
N SER A 556 -28.36 -22.26 30.36
CA SER A 556 -29.71 -22.68 30.73
C SER A 556 -30.65 -21.48 30.93
N VAL A 557 -31.91 -21.68 30.54
CA VAL A 557 -33.02 -20.77 30.83
C VAL A 557 -33.92 -21.44 31.88
N LEU A 558 -34.29 -20.70 32.92
CA LEU A 558 -35.18 -21.18 33.98
C LEU A 558 -36.40 -20.27 34.06
N VAL A 559 -37.57 -20.77 33.68
CA VAL A 559 -38.84 -20.05 33.85
C VAL A 559 -39.51 -20.56 35.12
N SER A 560 -39.73 -19.68 36.11
CA SER A 560 -40.30 -20.13 37.38
C SER A 560 -41.73 -20.66 37.18
N PRO A 561 -42.11 -21.79 37.81
CA PRO A 561 -43.37 -22.45 37.54
C PRO A 561 -44.56 -21.72 38.19
N LYS A 562 -45.74 -21.80 37.55
CA LYS A 562 -47.00 -21.27 38.11
C LYS A 562 -47.78 -22.32 38.95
N SER A 563 -47.21 -23.51 39.17
CA SER A 563 -47.86 -24.63 39.86
C SER A 563 -47.91 -24.40 41.37
N ALA A 564 -49.13 -24.40 41.95
CA ALA A 564 -49.34 -24.26 43.38
C ALA A 564 -48.56 -25.30 44.22
N THR A 565 -48.47 -26.55 43.74
CA THR A 565 -47.71 -27.61 44.41
C THR A 565 -46.24 -27.26 44.54
N THR A 566 -45.62 -26.73 43.48
CA THR A 566 -44.21 -26.34 43.50
C THR A 566 -44.00 -25.11 44.38
N ILE A 567 -44.92 -24.14 44.32
CA ILE A 567 -44.89 -22.93 45.16
C ILE A 567 -44.92 -23.29 46.64
N ASN A 568 -45.92 -24.08 47.05
CA ASN A 568 -46.07 -24.53 48.44
C ASN A 568 -44.87 -25.36 48.92
N THR A 569 -44.29 -26.20 48.06
CA THR A 569 -43.09 -27.00 48.42
C THR A 569 -41.87 -26.11 48.67
N THR A 570 -41.67 -25.08 47.83
CA THR A 570 -40.57 -24.12 48.02
C THR A 570 -40.78 -23.31 49.30
N TYR A 571 -41.99 -22.83 49.58
CA TYR A 571 -42.28 -22.08 50.80
C TYR A 571 -42.24 -22.94 52.07
N GLU A 572 -42.63 -24.21 52.01
CA GLU A 572 -42.47 -25.13 53.13
C GLU A 572 -40.99 -25.30 53.49
N LYS A 573 -40.13 -25.46 52.48
CA LYS A 573 -38.68 -25.55 52.67
C LYS A 573 -38.09 -24.26 53.25
N TRP A 574 -38.47 -23.10 52.70
CA TRP A 574 -37.84 -21.82 53.04
C TRP A 574 -38.40 -21.17 54.30
N PHE A 575 -39.71 -21.31 54.54
CA PHE A 575 -40.44 -20.56 55.58
C PHE A 575 -41.30 -21.46 56.49
N ALA A 576 -41.28 -22.78 56.33
CA ALA A 576 -42.16 -23.71 57.05
C ALA A 576 -43.66 -23.35 56.92
N GLN A 577 -44.06 -22.94 55.70
CA GLN A 577 -45.43 -22.61 55.35
C GLN A 577 -45.83 -23.28 54.03
N SER A 578 -46.87 -24.12 54.06
CA SER A 578 -47.33 -24.89 52.91
C SER A 578 -48.65 -24.40 52.30
N ASP A 579 -49.25 -23.32 52.81
CA ASP A 579 -50.58 -22.82 52.43
C ASP A 579 -50.53 -21.38 51.88
N CYS A 580 -49.69 -21.15 50.86
CA CYS A 580 -49.57 -19.85 50.20
C CYS A 580 -49.22 -20.02 48.70
N GLY A 581 -50.19 -19.78 47.81
CA GLY A 581 -49.99 -19.87 46.36
C GLY A 581 -49.46 -18.59 45.70
N GLU A 582 -49.27 -17.51 46.46
CA GLU A 582 -48.89 -16.20 45.93
C GLU A 582 -47.39 -16.13 45.64
N THR A 583 -47.01 -15.65 44.47
CA THR A 583 -45.59 -15.58 44.03
C THR A 583 -44.90 -14.27 44.45
N HIS A 584 -45.69 -13.29 44.89
CA HIS A 584 -45.26 -11.93 45.23
C HIS A 584 -45.71 -11.57 46.66
N THR A 585 -44.94 -10.70 47.32
CA THR A 585 -45.27 -10.17 48.65
C THR A 585 -46.52 -9.29 48.64
N ILE A 586 -46.99 -8.87 49.83
CA ILE A 586 -48.10 -7.91 49.96
C ILE A 586 -47.83 -6.55 49.27
N GLN A 587 -46.56 -6.15 49.15
CA GLN A 587 -46.14 -4.95 48.40
C GLN A 587 -45.91 -5.20 46.91
N ASN A 588 -46.34 -6.36 46.41
CA ASN A 588 -46.15 -6.80 45.03
C ASN A 588 -44.67 -6.89 44.57
N ALA A 589 -43.74 -7.11 45.50
CA ALA A 589 -42.36 -7.46 45.19
C ALA A 589 -42.23 -8.97 44.90
N PRO A 590 -41.43 -9.40 43.90
CA PRO A 590 -41.25 -10.81 43.57
C PRO A 590 -40.55 -11.56 44.70
N LEU A 591 -41.08 -12.73 45.06
CA LEU A 591 -40.54 -13.60 46.12
C LEU A 591 -40.23 -14.99 45.59
N PHE A 592 -41.27 -15.72 45.15
CA PHE A 592 -41.16 -17.12 44.72
C PHE A 592 -40.13 -17.37 43.61
N PRO A 593 -40.08 -16.58 42.50
CA PRO A 593 -39.21 -16.91 41.37
C PRO A 593 -37.74 -17.02 41.76
N GLN A 594 -37.27 -16.15 42.65
CA GLN A 594 -35.88 -16.11 43.10
C GLN A 594 -35.55 -17.26 44.05
N LEU A 595 -36.43 -17.58 44.99
CA LEU A 595 -36.26 -18.73 45.88
C LEU A 595 -36.21 -20.05 45.10
N TRP A 596 -37.14 -20.22 44.16
CA TRP A 596 -37.16 -21.38 43.28
C TRP A 596 -35.90 -21.45 42.42
N GLY A 597 -35.43 -20.33 41.89
CA GLY A 597 -34.16 -20.23 41.16
C GLY A 597 -32.96 -20.69 41.98
N PHE A 598 -32.84 -20.26 43.24
CA PHE A 598 -31.78 -20.72 44.16
C PHE A 598 -31.85 -22.23 44.42
N ASP A 599 -33.04 -22.82 44.44
CA ASP A 599 -33.21 -24.26 44.59
C ASP A 599 -32.77 -25.05 43.35
N GLN A 600 -32.76 -24.44 42.16
CA GLN A 600 -32.26 -25.07 40.93
C GLN A 600 -30.73 -25.03 40.80
N VAL A 601 -30.04 -24.18 41.57
CA VAL A 601 -28.58 -24.05 41.51
C VAL A 601 -27.92 -25.18 42.29
N THR A 602 -27.11 -25.99 41.60
CA THR A 602 -26.40 -27.14 42.17
C THR A 602 -25.03 -26.78 42.73
N THR A 603 -24.45 -25.66 42.30
CA THR A 603 -23.14 -25.19 42.81
C THR A 603 -23.27 -24.63 44.22
N ARG A 604 -22.16 -24.60 44.96
CA ARG A 604 -22.12 -24.04 46.32
C ARG A 604 -22.47 -22.55 46.31
N TYR A 605 -21.88 -21.81 45.37
CA TYR A 605 -22.07 -20.37 45.26
C TYR A 605 -22.93 -20.01 44.05
N VAL A 606 -23.73 -18.97 44.21
CA VAL A 606 -24.39 -18.27 43.10
C VAL A 606 -23.98 -16.81 43.11
N LEU A 607 -23.46 -16.32 41.98
CA LEU A 607 -23.33 -14.90 41.72
C LEU A 607 -24.61 -14.47 41.02
N GLN A 608 -25.48 -13.76 41.74
CA GLN A 608 -26.77 -13.33 41.22
C GLN A 608 -26.76 -11.84 40.88
N CYS A 609 -27.39 -11.46 39.78
CA CYS A 609 -27.56 -10.05 39.42
C CYS A 609 -28.89 -9.75 38.73
N ASP A 610 -29.35 -8.51 38.87
CA ASP A 610 -30.40 -7.94 38.03
C ASP A 610 -29.89 -7.76 36.59
N LEU A 611 -30.76 -7.87 35.61
CA LEU A 611 -30.40 -7.72 34.20
C LEU A 611 -29.92 -6.30 33.85
N ASP A 612 -30.39 -5.28 34.56
CA ASP A 612 -30.12 -3.88 34.21
C ASP A 612 -28.80 -3.33 34.78
N VAL A 613 -28.00 -4.15 35.48
CA VAL A 613 -26.70 -3.71 36.00
C VAL A 613 -25.69 -3.47 34.87
N LEU A 614 -24.88 -2.42 35.05
CA LEU A 614 -23.76 -2.08 34.20
C LEU A 614 -22.46 -2.40 34.93
N ILE A 615 -21.70 -3.35 34.41
CA ILE A 615 -20.44 -3.81 34.99
C ILE A 615 -19.27 -3.01 34.43
N GLY A 616 -18.41 -2.51 35.32
CA GLY A 616 -17.17 -1.84 34.96
C GLY A 616 -15.92 -2.59 35.40
N ARG A 617 -14.91 -2.57 34.53
CA ARG A 617 -13.63 -3.27 34.71
C ARG A 617 -12.48 -2.29 34.50
N ARG A 618 -11.96 -1.73 35.59
CA ARG A 618 -10.72 -0.91 35.58
C ARG A 618 -9.49 -1.77 35.31
N ASN A 619 -9.56 -3.06 35.66
CA ASN A 619 -8.53 -4.06 35.38
C ASN A 619 -9.18 -5.38 35.00
N TRP A 620 -8.94 -5.85 33.77
CA TRP A 620 -9.48 -7.11 33.26
C TRP A 620 -8.87 -8.33 33.92
N SER A 621 -7.62 -8.27 34.40
CA SER A 621 -6.94 -9.38 35.09
C SER A 621 -7.34 -9.52 36.57
N HIS A 622 -8.20 -8.64 37.10
CA HIS A 622 -8.72 -8.76 38.47
C HIS A 622 -9.64 -9.98 38.61
N ASP A 623 -9.25 -10.96 39.44
CA ASP A 623 -10.11 -12.09 39.81
C ASP A 623 -11.07 -11.70 40.93
N TYR A 624 -12.13 -11.00 40.52
CA TYR A 624 -13.18 -10.53 41.43
C TYR A 624 -13.95 -11.67 42.12
N ILE A 625 -13.93 -12.90 41.58
CA ILE A 625 -14.64 -14.03 42.19
C ILE A 625 -13.84 -14.61 43.34
N ALA A 626 -12.52 -14.79 43.17
CA ALA A 626 -11.67 -15.28 44.25
C ALA A 626 -11.76 -14.36 45.47
N ASP A 627 -11.72 -13.05 45.28
CA ASP A 627 -11.89 -12.06 46.35
C ASP A 627 -13.22 -12.25 47.10
N MET A 628 -14.33 -12.44 46.37
CA MET A 628 -15.65 -12.64 46.98
C MET A 628 -15.78 -14.00 47.69
N ILE A 629 -15.17 -15.06 47.15
CA ILE A 629 -15.17 -16.38 47.79
C ILE A 629 -14.36 -16.33 49.09
N TYR A 630 -13.19 -15.70 49.06
CA TYR A 630 -12.35 -15.51 50.24
C TYR A 630 -13.12 -14.75 51.35
N ALA A 631 -13.84 -13.69 50.98
CA ALA A 631 -14.69 -12.95 51.91
C ALA A 631 -15.86 -13.79 52.50
N CYS A 632 -16.29 -14.83 51.79
CA CYS A 632 -17.34 -15.78 52.20
C CYS A 632 -16.81 -16.98 53.01
N GLU A 633 -15.49 -17.13 53.21
CA GLU A 633 -14.91 -18.26 53.96
C GLU A 633 -15.39 -18.33 55.41
N PRO A 634 -15.39 -17.24 56.21
CA PRO A 634 -15.84 -17.28 57.59
C PRO A 634 -17.25 -17.87 57.74
N GLU A 635 -17.45 -18.77 58.72
CA GLU A 635 -18.71 -19.51 58.89
C GLU A 635 -19.92 -18.61 59.11
N ASP A 636 -19.71 -17.43 59.68
CA ASP A 636 -20.75 -16.44 59.94
C ASP A 636 -21.13 -15.60 58.71
N VAL A 637 -20.36 -15.65 57.61
CA VAL A 637 -20.64 -14.89 56.39
C VAL A 637 -21.44 -15.74 55.40
N LEU A 638 -22.64 -15.25 55.04
CA LEU A 638 -23.51 -15.93 54.07
C LEU A 638 -23.40 -15.35 52.65
N THR A 639 -23.16 -14.04 52.54
CA THR A 639 -23.24 -13.32 51.27
C THR A 639 -22.24 -12.16 51.21
N VAL A 640 -21.76 -11.87 50.01
CA VAL A 640 -20.84 -10.77 49.71
C VAL A 640 -21.45 -9.90 48.61
N GLY A 641 -21.61 -8.60 48.87
CA GLY A 641 -22.06 -7.65 47.86
C GLY A 641 -20.98 -7.35 46.83
N PHE A 642 -21.34 -7.24 45.55
CA PHE A 642 -20.41 -6.80 44.52
C PHE A 642 -20.03 -5.33 44.75
N ASN A 643 -18.84 -4.94 44.30
CA ASN A 643 -18.34 -3.58 44.51
C ASN A 643 -19.15 -2.54 43.71
N ILE A 644 -19.22 -1.33 44.27
CA ILE A 644 -19.75 -0.14 43.60
C ILE A 644 -18.55 0.75 43.18
N PRO A 645 -18.73 1.75 42.31
CA PRO A 645 -17.66 2.69 41.98
C PRO A 645 -17.09 3.34 43.24
N LYS A 646 -15.77 3.38 43.36
CA LYS A 646 -15.07 4.00 44.51
C LYS A 646 -14.12 5.08 44.06
N SER A 647 -14.04 6.13 44.85
CA SER A 647 -13.10 7.23 44.65
C SER A 647 -11.64 6.79 44.80
N SER A 648 -11.39 5.84 45.70
CA SER A 648 -10.08 5.21 45.90
C SER A 648 -9.94 3.92 45.08
N SER A 649 -8.72 3.66 44.60
CA SER A 649 -8.32 2.37 44.02
C SER A 649 -7.85 1.35 45.07
N SER A 650 -7.82 1.74 46.35
CA SER A 650 -7.36 0.88 47.44
C SER A 650 -8.38 -0.21 47.77
N PHE A 651 -7.88 -1.36 48.21
CA PHE A 651 -8.72 -2.43 48.75
C PHE A 651 -9.53 -1.92 49.95
N ASN A 652 -10.85 -2.14 49.92
CA ASN A 652 -11.74 -1.81 51.02
C ASN A 652 -11.96 -3.06 51.87
N PRO A 653 -11.57 -3.09 53.16
CA PRO A 653 -11.84 -4.24 54.01
C PRO A 653 -13.32 -4.62 54.01
N TYR A 654 -13.60 -5.91 53.85
CA TYR A 654 -14.96 -6.43 53.95
C TYR A 654 -15.51 -6.18 55.36
N LYS A 655 -16.69 -5.55 55.43
CA LYS A 655 -17.36 -5.20 56.69
C LYS A 655 -18.86 -5.53 56.64
N GLY A 656 -19.45 -5.67 57.82
CA GLY A 656 -20.88 -5.91 58.02
C GLY A 656 -21.08 -6.67 59.33
N GLU A 657 -21.72 -6.05 60.32
CA GLU A 657 -22.13 -6.70 61.57
C GLU A 657 -23.31 -7.65 61.33
N PRO A 658 -23.61 -8.60 62.25
CA PRO A 658 -24.74 -9.51 62.11
C PRO A 658 -26.07 -8.79 61.84
N GLY A 659 -26.69 -9.11 60.69
CA GLY A 659 -27.92 -8.47 60.22
C GLY A 659 -27.81 -6.99 59.81
N GLU A 660 -26.62 -6.37 59.82
CA GLU A 660 -26.42 -4.96 59.42
C GLU A 660 -26.84 -4.74 57.97
N PHE A 661 -26.29 -5.55 57.06
CA PHE A 661 -26.64 -5.51 55.65
C PHE A 661 -27.60 -6.63 55.28
N ALA A 662 -28.62 -6.29 54.48
CA ALA A 662 -29.32 -7.29 53.71
C ALA A 662 -28.37 -7.87 52.66
N PRO A 663 -28.51 -9.16 52.31
CA PRO A 663 -27.92 -9.73 51.10
C PRO A 663 -28.11 -8.80 49.90
N GLU A 664 -27.05 -8.54 49.14
CA GLU A 664 -27.14 -7.64 47.99
C GLU A 664 -28.00 -8.27 46.89
N VAL A 665 -29.06 -7.57 46.52
CA VAL A 665 -30.09 -8.08 45.61
C VAL A 665 -29.77 -7.79 44.16
N ARG A 666 -29.09 -6.67 43.88
CA ARG A 666 -28.80 -6.25 42.51
C ARG A 666 -27.60 -6.96 41.92
N PHE A 667 -26.58 -7.19 42.75
CA PHE A 667 -25.40 -7.91 42.34
C PHE A 667 -24.60 -8.42 43.55
N GLY A 668 -24.63 -9.73 43.81
CA GLY A 668 -23.96 -10.31 44.97
C GLY A 668 -23.66 -11.80 44.83
N LEU A 669 -22.66 -12.26 45.57
CA LEU A 669 -22.31 -13.68 45.71
C LEU A 669 -22.97 -14.23 46.97
N LEU A 670 -23.65 -15.37 46.86
CA LEU A 670 -24.32 -16.05 47.96
C LEU A 670 -23.74 -17.46 48.12
N ASP A 671 -23.44 -17.88 49.35
CA ASP A 671 -23.16 -19.28 49.68
C ASP A 671 -24.48 -20.02 49.93
N LEU A 672 -25.00 -20.68 48.89
CA LEU A 672 -26.27 -21.40 48.96
C LEU A 672 -26.21 -22.61 49.89
N ALA A 673 -25.04 -23.22 50.08
CA ALA A 673 -24.89 -24.32 51.03
C ALA A 673 -25.08 -23.81 52.47
N LYS A 674 -24.42 -22.71 52.83
CA LYS A 674 -24.62 -22.09 54.16
C LYS A 674 -26.04 -21.59 54.36
N ILE A 675 -26.65 -20.94 53.35
CA ILE A 675 -28.03 -20.45 53.43
C ILE A 675 -29.02 -21.61 53.64
N ARG A 676 -28.89 -22.71 52.90
CA ARG A 676 -29.76 -23.90 53.04
C ARG A 676 -29.71 -24.48 54.45
N ASN A 677 -28.54 -24.44 55.11
CA ASN A 677 -28.39 -24.88 56.51
C ASN A 677 -29.10 -23.96 57.53
N GLN A 678 -29.53 -22.77 57.10
CA GLN A 678 -30.30 -21.84 57.95
C GLN A 678 -31.81 -21.97 57.78
N LEU A 679 -32.28 -22.71 56.76
CA LEU A 679 -33.69 -22.86 56.46
C LEU A 679 -34.34 -23.94 57.37
N PRO A 680 -35.64 -23.80 57.70
CA PRO A 680 -36.51 -22.67 57.35
C PRO A 680 -36.20 -21.41 58.19
N ILE A 681 -36.59 -20.24 57.67
CA ILE A 681 -36.47 -18.92 58.32
C ILE A 681 -37.84 -18.25 58.43
N ASP A 682 -38.01 -17.31 59.36
CA ASP A 682 -39.30 -16.66 59.56
C ASP A 682 -39.63 -15.65 58.44
N ASN A 683 -40.85 -15.71 57.92
CA ASN A 683 -41.44 -14.69 57.06
C ASN A 683 -42.96 -14.58 57.37
N PRO A 684 -43.43 -13.47 57.96
CA PRO A 684 -44.83 -13.34 58.35
C PRO A 684 -45.79 -13.33 57.15
N LEU A 685 -46.93 -14.02 57.30
CA LEU A 685 -48.08 -13.94 56.39
C LEU A 685 -49.06 -12.86 56.85
N ASP A 686 -49.51 -12.04 55.91
CA ASP A 686 -50.60 -11.08 56.08
C ASP A 686 -51.52 -11.16 54.86
N GLU A 687 -52.83 -11.27 55.10
CA GLU A 687 -53.85 -11.48 54.04
C GLU A 687 -53.51 -12.61 53.04
N GLY A 688 -52.85 -13.68 53.51
CA GLY A 688 -52.44 -14.81 52.65
C GLY A 688 -51.20 -14.56 51.79
N LYS A 689 -50.52 -13.42 51.96
CA LYS A 689 -49.26 -13.05 51.29
C LYS A 689 -48.12 -12.88 52.28
N PHE A 690 -46.90 -13.22 51.86
CA PHE A 690 -45.72 -12.90 52.66
C PHE A 690 -45.46 -11.39 52.72
N THR A 691 -45.03 -10.93 53.89
CA THR A 691 -44.75 -9.50 54.14
C THR A 691 -43.33 -9.10 53.74
N LEU A 692 -42.36 -10.02 53.87
CA LEU A 692 -40.94 -9.75 53.58
C LEU A 692 -40.49 -10.37 52.27
N THR A 693 -39.60 -9.68 51.56
CA THR A 693 -38.79 -10.25 50.48
C THR A 693 -37.77 -11.24 51.04
N TRP A 694 -37.25 -12.16 50.21
CA TRP A 694 -36.32 -13.21 50.67
C TRP A 694 -35.08 -12.65 51.39
N HIS A 695 -34.52 -11.54 50.89
CA HIS A 695 -33.32 -10.93 51.45
C HIS A 695 -33.60 -10.22 52.77
N ARG A 696 -34.81 -9.70 52.98
CA ARG A 696 -35.22 -9.10 54.26
C ARG A 696 -35.55 -10.16 55.30
N ALA A 697 -36.22 -11.25 54.91
CA ALA A 697 -36.41 -12.41 55.77
C ALA A 697 -35.04 -12.99 56.20
N LEU A 698 -34.13 -13.18 55.25
CA LEU A 698 -32.78 -13.68 55.54
C LEU A 698 -31.98 -12.70 56.42
N GLN A 699 -32.06 -11.38 56.17
CA GLN A 699 -31.42 -10.37 57.02
C GLN A 699 -31.91 -10.43 58.48
N GLN A 700 -33.23 -10.62 58.69
CA GLN A 700 -33.77 -10.79 60.03
C GLN A 700 -33.24 -12.06 60.69
N ALA A 701 -33.27 -13.19 59.99
CA ALA A 701 -32.71 -14.45 60.50
C ALA A 701 -31.21 -14.33 60.84
N MET A 702 -30.45 -13.64 59.99
CA MET A 702 -29.03 -13.36 60.19
C MET A 702 -28.77 -12.60 61.49
N LYS A 703 -29.58 -11.56 61.78
CA LYS A 703 -29.48 -10.80 63.03
C LYS A 703 -29.62 -11.68 64.27
N TYR A 704 -30.58 -12.60 64.27
CA TYR A 704 -30.83 -13.49 65.42
C TYR A 704 -29.81 -14.62 65.54
N LYS A 705 -29.27 -15.10 64.40
CA LYS A 705 -28.35 -16.24 64.34
C LYS A 705 -26.87 -15.84 64.36
N GLY A 706 -26.55 -14.55 64.49
CA GLY A 706 -25.17 -14.06 64.49
C GLY A 706 -24.47 -14.18 63.13
N LEU A 707 -25.24 -14.16 62.04
CA LEU A 707 -24.74 -14.29 60.67
C LEU A 707 -24.73 -12.92 59.97
N ARG A 708 -23.89 -12.76 58.96
CA ARG A 708 -23.65 -11.46 58.32
C ARG A 708 -23.51 -11.53 56.81
N ALA A 709 -23.86 -10.41 56.18
CA ALA A 709 -23.58 -10.11 54.79
C ALA A 709 -22.51 -9.02 54.80
N VAL A 710 -21.50 -9.17 53.97
CA VAL A 710 -20.35 -8.25 53.96
C VAL A 710 -20.28 -7.47 52.66
N ARG A 711 -19.72 -6.27 52.75
CA ARG A 711 -19.47 -5.36 51.62
C ARG A 711 -18.05 -4.83 51.70
N GLY A 712 -17.41 -4.66 50.55
CA GLY A 712 -16.00 -4.29 50.43
C GLY A 712 -15.33 -5.08 49.32
N GLY A 713 -14.01 -5.07 49.31
CA GLY A 713 -13.17 -5.71 48.33
C GLY A 713 -12.41 -4.71 47.47
N ASP A 714 -11.85 -5.23 46.39
CA ASP A 714 -11.05 -4.47 45.44
C ASP A 714 -11.94 -3.73 44.41
N PRO A 715 -11.88 -2.37 44.36
CA PRO A 715 -12.76 -1.57 43.52
C PRO A 715 -12.39 -1.56 42.03
N ARG A 716 -11.45 -2.42 41.58
CA ARG A 716 -11.10 -2.57 40.15
C ARG A 716 -12.20 -3.21 39.31
N SER A 717 -13.13 -3.93 39.93
CA SER A 717 -14.38 -4.39 39.31
C SER A 717 -15.54 -3.84 40.12
N TYR A 718 -16.56 -3.31 39.45
CA TYR A 718 -17.73 -2.73 40.13
C TYR A 718 -18.99 -2.81 39.26
N TYR A 719 -20.15 -2.49 39.84
CA TYR A 719 -21.40 -2.35 39.11
C TYR A 719 -22.08 -1.00 39.37
N VAL A 720 -22.87 -0.56 38.39
CA VAL A 720 -23.73 0.61 38.45
C VAL A 720 -25.14 0.20 38.02
N HIS A 721 -26.17 0.70 38.70
CA HIS A 721 -27.57 0.40 38.40
C HIS A 721 -28.30 1.64 37.85
N PRO A 722 -28.77 1.63 36.60
CA PRO A 722 -29.60 2.70 36.06
C PRO A 722 -31.01 2.68 36.68
N ARG A 723 -31.42 3.77 37.33
CA ARG A 723 -32.80 3.90 37.82
C ARG A 723 -33.80 3.88 36.66
N ASN A 724 -34.96 3.28 36.90
CA ASN A 724 -36.06 3.18 35.92
C ASN A 724 -36.42 4.53 35.27
N GLU A 725 -36.47 5.60 36.06
CA GLU A 725 -36.78 6.96 35.59
C GLU A 725 -35.72 7.56 34.66
N HIS A 726 -34.49 7.03 34.62
CA HIS A 726 -33.40 7.54 33.78
C HIS A 726 -33.15 6.69 32.51
N LYS A 727 -33.78 5.51 32.39
CA LYS A 727 -33.49 4.55 31.30
C LYS A 727 -33.78 5.08 29.89
N HIS A 728 -34.59 6.13 29.77
CA HIS A 728 -34.94 6.77 28.49
C HIS A 728 -33.93 7.83 28.02
N PHE A 729 -32.94 8.20 28.84
CA PHE A 729 -31.93 9.19 28.47
C PHE A 729 -30.95 8.63 27.44
N SER A 730 -30.72 9.38 26.36
CA SER A 730 -29.80 8.98 25.28
C SER A 730 -28.33 8.86 25.74
N GLU A 731 -27.94 9.59 26.78
CA GLU A 731 -26.60 9.51 27.39
C GLU A 731 -26.32 8.17 28.09
N LEU A 732 -27.34 7.34 28.36
CA LEU A 732 -27.14 6.03 28.97
C LEU A 732 -26.26 5.11 28.11
N SER A 733 -26.39 5.17 26.77
CA SER A 733 -25.55 4.37 25.87
C SER A 733 -24.07 4.75 25.97
N LEU A 734 -23.78 6.05 26.09
CA LEU A 734 -22.42 6.56 26.32
C LEU A 734 -21.90 6.13 27.70
N ALA A 735 -22.72 6.30 28.75
CA ALA A 735 -22.35 5.88 30.09
C ALA A 735 -22.10 4.36 30.16
N ARG A 736 -22.92 3.55 29.48
CA ARG A 736 -22.73 2.09 29.38
C ARG A 736 -21.38 1.74 28.78
N ASP A 737 -20.99 2.35 27.66
CA ASP A 737 -19.68 2.10 27.05
C ASP A 737 -18.56 2.50 28.02
N LEU A 738 -18.60 3.71 28.56
CA LEU A 738 -17.59 4.23 29.48
C LEU A 738 -17.46 3.40 30.76
N ILE A 739 -18.57 2.98 31.37
CA ILE A 739 -18.59 2.05 32.51
C ILE A 739 -17.95 0.72 32.11
N ALA A 740 -18.32 0.16 30.96
CA ALA A 740 -17.74 -1.09 30.43
C ALA A 740 -16.23 -0.98 30.11
N GLN A 741 -15.67 0.23 30.05
CA GLN A 741 -14.22 0.49 29.95
C GLN A 741 -13.55 0.72 31.31
N GLY A 742 -14.32 0.74 32.40
CA GLY A 742 -13.84 1.15 33.72
C GLY A 742 -13.50 2.65 33.80
N LYS A 743 -14.19 3.48 33.01
CA LYS A 743 -14.00 4.94 32.91
C LYS A 743 -15.26 5.67 33.36
N GLU A 744 -15.44 5.82 34.66
CA GLU A 744 -16.52 6.61 35.24
C GLU A 744 -16.08 8.02 35.66
N PRO A 745 -16.97 9.01 35.63
CA PRO A 745 -16.71 10.37 36.11
C PRO A 745 -16.71 10.42 37.64
N THR A 746 -16.01 11.40 38.22
CA THR A 746 -15.91 11.56 39.68
C THR A 746 -17.27 11.61 40.40
N LYS A 747 -18.30 12.15 39.75
CA LYS A 747 -19.66 12.22 40.29
C LYS A 747 -20.34 10.86 40.44
N GLN A 748 -19.87 9.83 39.75
CA GLN A 748 -20.38 8.46 39.87
C GLN A 748 -19.73 7.71 41.05
N HIS A 749 -18.62 8.21 41.61
CA HIS A 749 -17.96 7.57 42.75
C HIS A 749 -18.85 7.55 43.98
N GLU A 750 -18.80 6.44 44.73
CA GLU A 750 -19.62 6.17 45.91
C GLU A 750 -21.12 5.99 45.65
N GLU A 751 -21.57 6.16 44.41
CA GLU A 751 -22.95 5.96 44.00
C GLU A 751 -23.12 4.62 43.29
N PHE A 752 -24.03 3.79 43.79
CA PHE A 752 -24.41 2.55 43.12
C PHE A 752 -25.44 2.78 42.02
N ASP A 753 -26.26 3.85 42.13
CA ASP A 753 -27.17 4.27 41.08
C ASP A 753 -26.43 5.11 40.05
N TRP A 754 -26.81 4.96 38.77
CA TRP A 754 -26.24 5.79 37.70
C TRP A 754 -26.62 7.27 37.89
N VAL A 755 -25.61 8.15 37.81
CA VAL A 755 -25.75 9.60 37.92
C VAL A 755 -25.75 10.24 36.52
N PRO A 756 -26.93 10.62 35.98
CA PRO A 756 -27.05 11.23 34.66
C PRO A 756 -26.43 12.63 34.58
N GLY A 757 -26.07 13.06 33.37
CA GLY A 757 -25.60 14.41 33.05
C GLY A 757 -24.38 14.49 32.13
N ASN A 758 -24.07 15.71 31.68
CA ASN A 758 -23.06 16.02 30.66
C ASN A 758 -21.59 15.71 31.03
N HIS A 759 -21.33 15.13 32.20
CA HIS A 759 -19.99 14.73 32.66
C HIS A 759 -19.52 13.39 32.08
N TRP A 760 -20.43 12.63 31.44
CA TRP A 760 -20.07 11.46 30.66
C TRP A 760 -19.56 11.90 29.29
N GLN A 761 -18.25 11.83 29.08
CA GLN A 761 -17.61 12.25 27.83
C GLN A 761 -16.44 11.32 27.51
N TYR A 762 -16.23 11.07 26.22
CA TYR A 762 -15.01 10.40 25.76
C TYR A 762 -13.78 11.26 26.04
N GLU A 763 -12.65 10.59 26.29
CA GLU A 763 -11.38 11.23 26.50
C GLU A 763 -10.93 12.01 25.25
N GLN A 764 -10.51 13.24 25.44
CA GLN A 764 -10.15 14.17 24.38
C GLN A 764 -8.69 14.01 23.95
N ARG A 765 -8.40 14.11 22.65
CA ARG A 765 -7.05 13.95 22.08
C ARG A 765 -6.44 15.30 21.69
N ARG A 766 -5.15 15.49 22.03
CA ARG A 766 -4.40 16.75 21.81
C ARG A 766 -3.08 16.55 21.07
N GLU A 767 -2.81 15.33 20.64
CA GLU A 767 -1.58 14.99 19.94
C GLU A 767 -1.53 15.66 18.56
N LYS A 768 -0.31 15.93 18.10
CA LYS A 768 -0.10 16.55 16.78
C LYS A 768 -0.41 15.61 15.62
N VAL A 769 -0.40 14.30 15.88
CA VAL A 769 -0.82 13.22 14.99
C VAL A 769 -1.77 12.31 15.77
N VAL A 770 -2.95 12.04 15.22
CA VAL A 770 -3.95 11.12 15.76
C VAL A 770 -4.35 10.13 14.67
N PHE A 771 -4.26 8.84 14.96
CA PHE A 771 -4.76 7.80 14.07
C PHE A 771 -6.25 7.55 14.33
N LEU A 772 -7.06 7.60 13.27
CA LEU A 772 -8.47 7.24 13.31
C LEU A 772 -8.66 5.83 12.76
N LEU A 773 -9.03 4.91 13.66
CA LEU A 773 -9.26 3.50 13.39
C LEU A 773 -10.75 3.21 13.52
N LYS A 774 -11.46 3.17 12.40
CA LYS A 774 -12.90 2.88 12.35
C LYS A 774 -13.16 1.50 11.74
N GLY A 775 -14.14 0.78 12.26
CA GLY A 775 -14.51 -0.54 11.76
C GLY A 775 -15.75 -1.11 12.42
N ARG A 776 -16.24 -2.21 11.86
CA ARG A 776 -17.38 -2.99 12.36
C ARG A 776 -17.14 -4.44 12.02
N TYR A 777 -17.26 -5.32 13.00
CA TYR A 777 -16.91 -6.75 12.91
C TYR A 777 -15.53 -6.96 12.28
N THR A 778 -14.54 -6.18 12.74
CA THR A 778 -13.17 -6.33 12.26
C THR A 778 -12.55 -7.56 12.91
N ASP A 779 -12.01 -8.47 12.10
CA ASP A 779 -11.35 -9.65 12.63
C ASP A 779 -10.22 -9.26 13.61
N HIS A 780 -10.15 -9.96 14.76
CA HIS A 780 -9.22 -9.61 15.82
C HIS A 780 -7.75 -9.75 15.41
N ALA A 781 -7.43 -10.66 14.48
CA ALA A 781 -6.08 -10.81 13.95
C ALA A 781 -5.68 -9.61 13.08
N LEU A 782 -6.63 -9.09 12.29
CA LEU A 782 -6.44 -7.88 11.48
C LEU A 782 -6.31 -6.64 12.36
N LEU A 783 -7.18 -6.48 13.37
CA LEU A 783 -7.09 -5.37 14.32
C LEU A 783 -5.76 -5.42 15.08
N ARG A 784 -5.32 -6.61 15.53
CA ARG A 784 -4.01 -6.77 16.17
C ARG A 784 -2.89 -6.36 15.22
N ARG A 785 -2.89 -6.80 13.96
CA ARG A 785 -1.90 -6.38 12.94
C ARG A 785 -1.87 -4.86 12.76
N CYS A 786 -3.03 -4.22 12.70
CA CYS A 786 -3.16 -2.76 12.65
C CYS A 786 -2.47 -2.12 13.87
N LEU A 787 -2.79 -2.58 15.09
CA LEU A 787 -2.20 -2.07 16.33
C LEU A 787 -0.68 -2.33 16.43
N GLU A 788 -0.19 -3.50 16.03
CA GLU A 788 1.26 -3.81 15.99
C GLU A 788 2.01 -2.89 15.02
N SER A 789 1.39 -2.49 13.92
CA SER A 789 1.99 -1.52 13.01
C SER A 789 2.13 -0.11 13.62
N LEU A 790 1.30 0.22 14.62
CA LEU A 790 1.43 1.43 15.43
C LEU A 790 2.47 1.26 16.55
N ARG A 791 2.54 0.10 17.22
CA ARG A 791 3.57 -0.21 18.23
C ARG A 791 4.99 -0.18 17.64
N SER A 792 5.13 -0.63 16.39
CA SER A 792 6.42 -0.64 15.69
C SER A 792 6.90 0.72 15.19
N GLN A 793 6.13 1.81 15.39
CA GLN A 793 6.59 3.14 15.01
C GLN A 793 7.75 3.62 15.89
N THR A 794 8.82 4.12 15.27
CA THR A 794 10.00 4.70 15.95
C THR A 794 9.64 5.90 16.80
N ASN A 795 8.63 6.66 16.37
CA ASN A 795 8.11 7.80 17.09
C ASN A 795 6.73 7.48 17.66
N GLN A 796 6.69 7.38 18.99
CA GLN A 796 5.52 7.01 19.76
C GLN A 796 4.64 8.22 20.19
N ASN A 797 4.93 9.43 19.69
CA ASN A 797 4.19 10.66 20.01
C ASN A 797 2.96 10.82 19.10
N PHE A 798 1.97 9.96 19.25
CA PHE A 798 0.68 10.00 18.55
C PHE A 798 -0.47 9.57 19.46
N GLY A 799 -1.70 9.96 19.11
CA GLY A 799 -2.93 9.48 19.73
C GLY A 799 -3.69 8.51 18.82
N ILE A 800 -4.67 7.81 19.38
CA ILE A 800 -5.54 6.87 18.66
C ILE A 800 -6.99 7.18 19.03
N VAL A 801 -7.87 7.21 18.02
CA VAL A 801 -9.32 7.12 18.19
C VAL A 801 -9.76 5.81 17.54
N LEU A 802 -10.14 4.83 18.35
CA LEU A 802 -10.59 3.51 17.91
C LEU A 802 -12.12 3.44 18.05
N ILE A 803 -12.83 3.32 16.93
CA ILE A 803 -14.29 3.29 16.88
C ILE A 803 -14.79 1.93 16.40
N ASP A 804 -15.54 1.24 17.25
CA ASP A 804 -16.34 0.06 16.92
C ASP A 804 -17.79 0.48 16.66
N ASP A 805 -18.22 0.39 15.40
CA ASP A 805 -19.54 0.85 14.98
C ASP A 805 -20.60 -0.25 15.13
N ALA A 806 -20.89 -0.63 16.38
CA ALA A 806 -21.85 -1.66 16.76
C ALA A 806 -21.52 -3.06 16.23
N SER A 807 -20.36 -3.57 16.63
CA SER A 807 -20.02 -5.01 16.53
C SER A 807 -20.56 -5.83 17.70
N GLY A 808 -21.03 -5.17 18.77
CA GLY A 808 -21.60 -5.81 19.96
C GLY A 808 -20.56 -6.29 20.97
N ALA A 809 -21.01 -6.45 22.23
CA ALA A 809 -20.14 -6.76 23.37
C ALA A 809 -19.40 -8.10 23.21
N ALA A 810 -20.01 -9.10 22.57
CA ALA A 810 -19.37 -10.39 22.29
C ALA A 810 -18.10 -10.26 21.43
N HIS A 811 -18.06 -9.26 20.55
CA HIS A 811 -16.91 -9.00 19.68
C HIS A 811 -15.87 -8.07 20.33
N ASN A 812 -16.32 -6.96 20.92
CA ASN A 812 -15.43 -5.86 21.30
C ASN A 812 -14.99 -5.85 22.80
N TRP A 813 -15.44 -6.81 23.62
CA TRP A 813 -15.05 -6.89 25.04
C TRP A 813 -13.53 -6.95 25.26
N CYS A 814 -12.80 -7.61 24.34
CA CYS A 814 -11.36 -7.82 24.47
C CYS A 814 -10.49 -6.64 23.99
N TYR A 815 -11.09 -5.59 23.43
CA TYR A 815 -10.34 -4.47 22.87
C TYR A 815 -9.37 -3.80 23.86
N PRO A 816 -9.72 -3.57 25.14
CA PRO A 816 -8.76 -3.06 26.12
C PRO A 816 -7.50 -3.93 26.24
N MET A 817 -7.64 -5.26 26.17
CA MET A 817 -6.51 -6.21 26.21
C MET A 817 -5.72 -6.24 24.90
N LEU A 818 -6.37 -6.04 23.76
CA LEU A 818 -5.70 -5.92 22.46
C LEU A 818 -4.91 -4.61 22.34
N LEU A 819 -5.38 -3.54 22.98
CA LEU A 819 -4.73 -2.23 23.02
C LEU A 819 -3.49 -2.24 23.92
N ASP A 820 -3.51 -2.92 25.06
CA ASP A 820 -2.35 -3.06 25.96
C ASP A 820 -1.67 -1.70 26.24
N GLU A 821 -0.38 -1.53 25.95
CA GLU A 821 0.35 -0.26 26.11
C GLU A 821 -0.23 0.92 25.30
N LEU A 822 -0.99 0.65 24.23
CA LEU A 822 -1.67 1.68 23.44
C LEU A 822 -2.95 2.19 24.12
N GLN A 823 -3.44 1.53 25.17
CA GLN A 823 -4.69 1.92 25.84
C GLN A 823 -4.62 3.35 26.38
N ALA A 824 -3.49 3.75 26.98
CA ALA A 824 -3.28 5.12 27.47
C ALA A 824 -3.29 6.18 26.35
N LYS A 825 -3.07 5.74 25.10
CA LYS A 825 -3.09 6.60 23.91
C LYS A 825 -4.39 6.52 23.13
N THR A 826 -5.37 5.76 23.61
CA THR A 826 -6.58 5.44 22.85
C THR A 826 -7.82 6.03 23.50
N THR A 827 -8.57 6.81 22.72
CA THR A 827 -9.99 7.02 22.97
C THR A 827 -10.76 5.90 22.27
N LEU A 828 -11.31 4.96 23.05
CA LEU A 828 -12.12 3.85 22.55
C LEU A 828 -13.60 4.25 22.58
N VAL A 829 -14.27 4.09 21.45
CA VAL A 829 -15.70 4.34 21.26
C VAL A 829 -16.34 3.03 20.80
N ARG A 830 -17.35 2.55 21.52
CA ARG A 830 -18.12 1.36 21.12
C ARG A 830 -19.60 1.72 21.06
N HIS A 831 -20.12 1.84 19.83
CA HIS A 831 -21.52 2.13 19.63
C HIS A 831 -22.39 0.90 19.92
N SER A 832 -23.57 1.13 20.50
CA SER A 832 -24.59 0.10 20.68
C SER A 832 -25.42 -0.12 19.41
N SER A 833 -25.52 0.89 18.55
CA SER A 833 -26.22 0.85 17.26
C SER A 833 -25.34 1.42 16.16
N ASN A 834 -25.53 0.94 14.93
CA ASN A 834 -24.75 1.37 13.78
C ASN A 834 -25.04 2.85 13.48
N THR A 835 -24.05 3.73 13.70
CA THR A 835 -24.15 5.17 13.44
C THR A 835 -23.72 5.52 12.02
N GLY A 836 -22.88 4.69 11.40
CA GLY A 836 -22.40 4.88 10.03
C GLY A 836 -21.05 5.60 9.95
N ARG A 837 -20.45 5.55 8.76
CA ARG A 837 -19.05 5.96 8.56
C ARG A 837 -18.81 7.46 8.78
N MET A 838 -19.66 8.33 8.22
CA MET A 838 -19.47 9.78 8.32
C MET A 838 -19.75 10.35 9.71
N PRO A 839 -20.81 9.92 10.43
CA PRO A 839 -20.98 10.28 11.83
C PRO A 839 -19.76 9.93 12.70
N ASN A 840 -19.14 8.77 12.45
CA ASN A 840 -17.92 8.37 13.14
C ASN A 840 -16.70 9.24 12.79
N PHE A 841 -16.58 9.75 11.56
CA PHE A 841 -15.59 10.77 11.22
C PHE A 841 -15.83 12.07 11.99
N ILE A 842 -17.09 12.53 12.07
CA ILE A 842 -17.46 13.76 12.77
C ILE A 842 -17.15 13.64 14.26
N LEU A 843 -17.56 12.56 14.92
CA LEU A 843 -17.27 12.29 16.33
C LEU A 843 -15.75 12.31 16.59
N ALA A 844 -14.98 11.54 15.81
CA ALA A 844 -13.53 11.46 15.98
C ALA A 844 -12.82 12.81 15.77
N ILE A 845 -13.19 13.54 14.73
CA ILE A 845 -12.45 14.71 14.27
C ILE A 845 -12.94 15.98 14.96
N LYS A 846 -14.26 16.23 14.99
CA LYS A 846 -14.83 17.48 15.51
C LYS A 846 -14.96 17.46 17.04
N GLU A 847 -15.32 16.32 17.63
CA GLU A 847 -15.65 16.24 19.05
C GLU A 847 -14.50 15.70 19.92
N ILE A 848 -13.71 14.73 19.44
CA ILE A 848 -12.63 14.10 20.21
C ILE A 848 -11.26 14.77 19.98
N CYS A 849 -10.95 15.21 18.75
CA CYS A 849 -9.69 15.93 18.48
C CYS A 849 -9.85 17.42 18.79
N GLN A 850 -8.98 17.98 19.63
CA GLN A 850 -9.13 19.36 20.12
C GLN A 850 -8.35 20.41 19.32
N ASP A 851 -7.10 20.11 18.93
CA ASP A 851 -6.23 21.09 18.27
C ASP A 851 -6.54 21.13 16.75
N PRO A 852 -6.93 22.30 16.19
CA PRO A 852 -7.19 22.43 14.75
C PRO A 852 -5.99 22.06 13.87
N SER A 853 -4.78 22.17 14.39
CA SER A 853 -3.57 21.79 13.67
C SER A 853 -3.37 20.27 13.62
N THR A 854 -3.99 19.46 14.49
CA THR A 854 -3.79 18.00 14.57
C THR A 854 -3.92 17.34 13.20
N LEU A 855 -2.94 16.52 12.82
CA LEU A 855 -3.05 15.64 11.67
C LEU A 855 -3.86 14.41 12.07
N VAL A 856 -4.97 14.19 11.39
CA VAL A 856 -5.77 12.97 11.48
C VAL A 856 -5.31 12.03 10.37
N ALA A 857 -4.75 10.89 10.74
CA ALA A 857 -4.33 9.83 9.82
C ALA A 857 -5.36 8.70 9.84
N VAL A 858 -6.03 8.46 8.71
CA VAL A 858 -7.07 7.42 8.62
C VAL A 858 -6.43 6.07 8.31
N LEU A 859 -6.42 5.20 9.30
CA LEU A 859 -5.92 3.82 9.19
C LEU A 859 -7.09 2.88 9.47
N ASP A 860 -7.62 2.24 8.43
CA ASP A 860 -8.73 1.32 8.61
C ASP A 860 -8.29 0.11 9.45
N GLN A 861 -9.19 -0.41 10.29
CA GLN A 861 -8.85 -1.43 11.30
C GLN A 861 -8.36 -2.75 10.71
N ASP A 862 -8.66 -3.03 9.44
CA ASP A 862 -8.20 -4.20 8.71
C ASP A 862 -6.92 -3.97 7.86
N ASP A 863 -6.40 -2.75 7.85
CA ASP A 863 -5.17 -2.34 7.17
C ASP A 863 -4.02 -2.13 8.18
N CYS A 864 -2.80 -1.93 7.69
CA CYS A 864 -1.65 -1.66 8.57
C CYS A 864 -0.57 -0.79 7.91
N LEU A 865 0.27 -0.15 8.73
CA LEU A 865 1.44 0.58 8.26
C LEU A 865 2.57 -0.39 7.89
N MET A 866 3.27 -0.11 6.80
CA MET A 866 4.34 -0.97 6.27
C MET A 866 5.73 -0.59 6.77
N GLN A 867 5.91 0.67 7.19
CA GLN A 867 7.19 1.25 7.59
C GLN A 867 7.15 1.75 9.04
N PRO A 868 8.26 1.68 9.79
CA PRO A 868 8.30 2.09 11.20
C PRO A 868 8.46 3.61 11.41
N ASN A 869 8.70 4.40 10.35
CA ASN A 869 8.98 5.84 10.44
C ASN A 869 7.87 6.72 9.85
N VAL A 870 6.65 6.18 9.69
CA VAL A 870 5.51 6.93 9.11
C VAL A 870 5.21 8.16 9.95
N VAL A 871 5.17 8.02 11.28
CA VAL A 871 4.89 9.14 12.20
C VAL A 871 5.93 10.26 12.04
N ASP A 872 7.22 9.93 11.96
CA ASP A 872 8.29 10.91 11.73
C ASP A 872 8.15 11.64 10.39
N ALA A 873 7.80 10.90 9.34
CA ALA A 873 7.55 11.46 8.01
C ALA A 873 6.38 12.45 8.01
N LEU A 874 5.28 12.13 8.72
CA LEU A 874 4.12 13.03 8.87
C LEU A 874 4.47 14.30 9.66
N TYR A 875 5.26 14.18 10.74
CA TYR A 875 5.76 15.33 11.48
C TYR A 875 6.62 16.25 10.62
N ALA A 876 7.56 15.68 9.85
CA ALA A 876 8.42 16.43 8.96
C ALA A 876 7.63 17.17 7.88
N ALA A 877 6.66 16.50 7.24
CA ALA A 877 5.77 17.10 6.25
C ALA A 877 4.94 18.25 6.83
N LYS A 878 4.35 18.07 8.02
CA LYS A 878 3.60 19.13 8.70
C LYS A 878 4.48 20.32 9.07
N LYS A 879 5.72 20.09 9.52
CA LYS A 879 6.67 21.17 9.80
C LYS A 879 7.00 21.99 8.54
N GLN A 880 6.91 21.38 7.36
CA GLN A 880 7.04 22.05 6.06
C GLN A 880 5.74 22.72 5.58
N GLY A 881 4.67 22.68 6.37
CA GLY A 881 3.40 23.37 6.10
C GLY A 881 2.33 22.51 5.43
N ALA A 882 2.54 21.20 5.26
CA ALA A 882 1.55 20.32 4.65
C ALA A 882 0.26 20.23 5.49
N ASP A 883 -0.89 20.42 4.85
CA ASP A 883 -2.22 20.32 5.45
C ASP A 883 -3.05 19.12 4.95
N LEU A 884 -2.62 18.52 3.84
CA LEU A 884 -3.08 17.25 3.28
C LEU A 884 -1.86 16.44 2.82
N ILE A 885 -1.72 15.21 3.33
CA ILE A 885 -0.61 14.31 3.03
C ILE A 885 -1.20 12.97 2.57
N GLN A 886 -0.72 12.47 1.43
CA GLN A 886 -0.95 11.09 1.02
C GLN A 886 0.38 10.36 0.86
N MET A 887 0.38 9.08 1.20
CA MET A 887 1.55 8.22 1.09
C MET A 887 1.20 6.93 0.33
N PRO A 888 2.15 6.27 -0.35
CA PRO A 888 1.84 5.15 -1.25
C PRO A 888 1.26 3.93 -0.51
N MET A 889 0.11 3.43 -0.99
CA MET A 889 -0.42 2.11 -0.60
C MET A 889 0.04 0.98 -1.51
N PHE A 890 0.23 -0.20 -0.91
CA PHE A 890 0.38 -1.47 -1.61
C PHE A 890 -0.94 -2.26 -1.50
N ARG A 891 -1.35 -2.85 -2.63
CA ARG A 891 -2.54 -3.71 -2.71
C ARG A 891 -2.12 -5.10 -3.17
N PRO A 892 -2.19 -6.13 -2.31
CA PRO A 892 -1.78 -7.48 -2.69
C PRO A 892 -2.55 -8.04 -3.89
N ASN A 893 -3.82 -7.67 -4.06
CA ASN A 893 -4.64 -8.07 -5.21
C ASN A 893 -4.39 -7.27 -6.50
N LYS A 894 -3.55 -6.23 -6.43
CA LYS A 894 -3.19 -5.30 -7.52
C LYS A 894 -1.75 -4.80 -7.34
N PRO A 895 -0.76 -5.70 -7.25
CA PRO A 895 0.57 -5.36 -6.71
C PRO A 895 1.35 -4.40 -7.61
N LEU A 896 1.01 -4.30 -8.90
CA LEU A 896 1.68 -3.44 -9.87
C LEU A 896 1.05 -2.04 -9.99
N HIS A 897 -0.13 -1.82 -9.43
CA HIS A 897 -0.82 -0.53 -9.51
C HIS A 897 -0.19 0.49 -8.55
N LEU A 898 0.02 1.71 -9.04
CA LEU A 898 0.39 2.86 -8.23
C LEU A 898 -0.75 3.87 -8.20
N TYR A 899 -0.93 4.49 -7.04
CA TYR A 899 -2.04 5.39 -6.74
C TYR A 899 -1.51 6.80 -6.44
N GLN A 900 -0.75 7.35 -7.38
CA GLN A 900 -0.26 8.72 -7.23
C GLN A 900 -1.42 9.71 -7.45
N PRO A 901 -1.69 10.61 -6.49
CA PRO A 901 -2.74 11.60 -6.60
C PRO A 901 -2.34 12.77 -7.51
N ASP A 902 -3.33 13.35 -8.20
CA ASP A 902 -3.22 14.65 -8.88
C ASP A 902 -4.20 15.64 -8.23
N TYR A 903 -3.65 16.66 -7.57
CA TYR A 903 -4.39 17.67 -6.82
C TYR A 903 -4.91 18.83 -7.68
N THR A 904 -4.57 18.89 -8.97
CA THR A 904 -4.83 20.08 -9.80
C THR A 904 -6.30 20.28 -10.10
N SER A 905 -7.00 19.20 -10.48
CA SER A 905 -8.44 19.21 -10.79
C SER A 905 -9.01 17.80 -10.59
N PRO A 906 -9.03 17.30 -9.33
CA PRO A 906 -9.29 15.90 -9.07
C PRO A 906 -10.67 15.44 -9.56
N ARG A 907 -11.69 16.32 -9.57
CA ARG A 907 -13.04 16.00 -10.09
C ARG A 907 -13.04 15.65 -11.57
N LEU A 908 -12.33 16.43 -12.40
CA LEU A 908 -12.30 16.25 -13.85
C LEU A 908 -11.62 14.93 -14.26
N ALA A 909 -10.80 14.36 -13.38
CA ALA A 909 -10.11 13.09 -13.59
C ALA A 909 -10.66 11.97 -12.68
N ALA A 910 -11.99 11.95 -12.45
CA ALA A 910 -12.70 10.90 -11.70
C ALA A 910 -12.12 10.64 -10.30
N GLY A 911 -11.76 11.71 -9.60
CA GLY A 911 -11.14 11.70 -8.28
C GLY A 911 -9.61 11.59 -8.29
N ALA A 912 -8.96 11.41 -9.44
CA ALA A 912 -7.51 11.55 -9.63
C ALA A 912 -6.63 10.90 -8.54
N ASN A 913 -7.03 9.74 -8.02
CA ASN A 913 -6.42 9.03 -6.88
C ASN A 913 -6.32 9.82 -5.55
N VAL A 914 -6.96 10.97 -5.38
CA VAL A 914 -6.96 11.67 -4.08
C VAL A 914 -7.66 10.89 -2.97
N TRP A 915 -8.51 9.92 -3.33
CA TRP A 915 -9.14 8.97 -2.41
C TRP A 915 -8.19 7.88 -1.88
N SER A 916 -6.98 7.73 -2.45
CA SER A 916 -6.06 6.65 -2.09
C SER A 916 -5.53 6.75 -0.65
N HIS A 917 -5.30 5.58 -0.05
CA HIS A 917 -4.69 5.42 1.28
C HIS A 917 -3.15 5.52 1.16
N LEU A 918 -2.40 5.92 2.20
CA LEU A 918 -2.82 6.47 3.48
C LEU A 918 -3.34 7.91 3.33
N ARG A 919 -4.44 8.24 4.02
CA ARG A 919 -5.07 9.56 3.99
C ARG A 919 -4.76 10.31 5.28
N VAL A 920 -4.08 11.45 5.18
CA VAL A 920 -3.76 12.28 6.35
C VAL A 920 -4.08 13.74 6.07
N PHE A 921 -4.77 14.41 6.99
CA PHE A 921 -5.17 15.80 6.82
C PHE A 921 -5.26 16.51 8.17
N THR A 922 -5.15 17.82 8.17
CA THR A 922 -5.38 18.59 9.41
C THR A 922 -6.86 18.63 9.78
N LYS A 923 -7.18 18.62 11.07
CA LYS A 923 -8.54 18.86 11.57
C LYS A 923 -9.13 20.14 10.97
N ALA A 924 -8.35 21.23 10.93
CA ALA A 924 -8.77 22.50 10.35
C ALA A 924 -9.10 22.42 8.85
N LEU A 925 -8.52 21.49 8.09
CA LEU A 925 -8.89 21.26 6.69
C LEU A 925 -10.24 20.54 6.59
N PHE A 926 -10.46 19.52 7.43
CA PHE A 926 -11.74 18.82 7.52
C PHE A 926 -12.89 19.78 7.93
N ASP A 927 -12.65 20.63 8.93
CA ASP A 927 -13.64 21.60 9.42
C ASP A 927 -14.04 22.67 8.38
N GLN A 928 -13.23 22.87 7.33
CA GLN A 928 -13.58 23.80 6.24
C GLN A 928 -14.61 23.22 5.27
N VAL A 929 -14.82 21.90 5.26
CA VAL A 929 -15.86 21.27 4.44
C VAL A 929 -17.21 21.42 5.16
N PRO A 930 -18.23 22.00 4.51
CA PRO A 930 -19.57 22.11 5.11
C PRO A 930 -20.12 20.73 5.47
N GLU A 931 -20.78 20.61 6.62
CA GLU A 931 -21.30 19.32 7.09
C GLU A 931 -22.36 18.73 6.15
N GLU A 932 -23.19 19.59 5.56
CA GLU A 932 -24.17 19.20 4.53
C GLU A 932 -23.52 18.59 3.28
N TYR A 933 -22.22 18.83 3.04
CA TYR A 933 -21.48 18.20 1.95
C TYR A 933 -21.34 16.69 2.14
N TYR A 934 -21.47 16.19 3.37
CA TYR A 934 -21.36 14.78 3.71
C TYR A 934 -22.70 14.02 3.68
N LYS A 935 -23.77 14.70 3.24
CA LYS A 935 -25.12 14.14 3.10
C LYS A 935 -25.52 14.06 1.63
N HIS A 936 -26.45 13.15 1.33
CA HIS A 936 -27.02 13.04 -0.01
C HIS A 936 -27.71 14.34 -0.43
N LYS A 937 -27.69 14.63 -1.73
CA LYS A 937 -28.33 15.84 -2.25
C LYS A 937 -29.83 15.83 -1.91
N ASP A 938 -30.33 16.94 -1.37
CA ASP A 938 -31.74 17.12 -1.01
C ASP A 938 -32.25 16.11 0.05
N SER A 939 -31.36 15.50 0.83
CA SER A 939 -31.66 14.54 1.90
C SER A 939 -30.91 14.86 3.19
N SER A 940 -31.46 14.50 4.34
CA SER A 940 -30.78 14.57 5.64
C SER A 940 -29.89 13.35 5.92
N GLU A 941 -29.89 12.35 5.03
CA GLU A 941 -29.14 11.10 5.20
C GLU A 941 -27.66 11.23 4.84
N TRP A 942 -26.80 10.61 5.65
CA TRP A 942 -25.36 10.52 5.42
C TRP A 942 -25.03 9.53 4.31
N PHE A 943 -23.94 9.79 3.58
CA PHE A 943 -23.34 8.73 2.75
C PHE A 943 -22.80 7.60 3.62
N ASP A 944 -23.21 6.37 3.31
CA ASP A 944 -22.81 5.16 4.03
C ASP A 944 -21.62 4.43 3.38
N SER A 945 -21.25 4.78 2.14
CA SER A 945 -20.09 4.23 1.42
C SER A 945 -19.32 5.31 0.65
N ALA A 946 -18.27 4.94 -0.11
CA ALA A 946 -17.40 5.88 -0.84
C ALA A 946 -16.83 7.06 0.00
N THR A 947 -16.70 6.88 1.32
CA THR A 947 -16.27 7.95 2.24
C THR A 947 -14.84 8.46 1.97
N ASP A 948 -14.02 7.63 1.33
CA ASP A 948 -12.70 8.01 0.82
C ASP A 948 -12.77 9.11 -0.24
N TYR A 949 -13.66 8.99 -1.21
CA TYR A 949 -13.95 10.07 -2.16
C TYR A 949 -14.59 11.27 -1.47
N LEU A 950 -15.62 11.02 -0.65
CA LEU A 950 -16.42 12.04 0.00
C LEU A 950 -15.59 13.00 0.88
N THR A 951 -14.60 12.46 1.58
CA THR A 951 -13.71 13.26 2.44
C THR A 951 -12.57 13.88 1.64
N MET A 952 -11.84 13.08 0.87
CA MET A 952 -10.58 13.53 0.26
C MET A 952 -10.79 14.46 -0.94
N LEU A 953 -11.86 14.31 -1.70
CA LEU A 953 -12.12 15.13 -2.88
C LEU A 953 -12.29 16.61 -2.52
N PRO A 954 -13.24 17.02 -1.65
CA PRO A 954 -13.37 18.41 -1.24
C PRO A 954 -12.15 18.92 -0.48
N MET A 955 -11.50 18.08 0.36
CA MET A 955 -10.30 18.50 1.08
C MET A 955 -9.11 18.75 0.14
N ALA A 956 -8.94 17.96 -0.92
CA ALA A 956 -7.90 18.20 -1.93
C ALA A 956 -8.12 19.52 -2.70
N GLU A 957 -9.38 19.95 -2.88
CA GLU A 957 -9.72 21.23 -3.50
C GLU A 957 -9.46 22.42 -2.57
N LEU A 958 -9.59 22.22 -1.26
CA LEU A 958 -9.40 23.24 -0.22
C LEU A 958 -7.96 23.33 0.31
N ALA A 959 -7.18 22.25 0.19
CA ALA A 959 -5.82 22.15 0.73
C ALA A 959 -4.91 23.26 0.16
N LYS A 960 -4.11 23.86 1.04
CA LYS A 960 -3.15 24.91 0.68
C LYS A 960 -1.82 24.33 0.23
N ALA A 961 -1.38 23.23 0.85
CA ALA A 961 -0.12 22.57 0.58
C ALA A 961 -0.31 21.04 0.58
N PRO A 962 -1.11 20.50 -0.36
CA PRO A 962 -1.24 19.05 -0.50
C PRO A 962 0.07 18.44 -1.01
N ILE A 963 0.51 17.35 -0.38
CA ILE A 963 1.73 16.64 -0.80
C ILE A 963 1.50 15.14 -0.95
N TYR A 964 2.17 14.56 -1.93
CA TYR A 964 2.35 13.11 -2.05
C TYR A 964 3.75 12.75 -1.59
N LEU A 965 3.86 12.09 -0.43
CA LEU A 965 5.12 11.73 0.19
C LEU A 965 5.47 10.28 -0.12
N ASP A 966 6.14 10.07 -1.27
CA ASP A 966 6.61 8.75 -1.69
C ASP A 966 8.01 8.45 -1.14
N THR A 967 8.07 7.61 -0.12
CA THR A 967 9.29 7.08 0.50
C THR A 967 9.33 5.54 0.41
N GLY A 968 8.65 4.99 -0.60
CA GLY A 968 8.29 3.56 -0.67
C GLY A 968 6.86 3.30 -0.18
N TYR A 969 6.44 2.04 -0.19
CA TYR A 969 5.09 1.67 0.29
C TYR A 969 4.99 1.82 1.80
N THR A 970 3.93 2.49 2.24
CA THR A 970 3.71 2.87 3.65
C THR A 970 2.43 2.30 4.22
N TYR A 971 1.49 1.86 3.37
CA TYR A 971 0.16 1.43 3.76
C TYR A 971 -0.21 0.11 3.06
N TRP A 972 -0.49 -0.93 3.83
CA TRP A 972 -0.94 -2.21 3.31
C TRP A 972 -2.47 -2.24 3.27
N HIS A 973 -3.04 -2.20 2.06
CA HIS A 973 -4.49 -2.14 1.87
C HIS A 973 -5.07 -3.51 1.50
N MET A 974 -5.89 -4.07 2.39
CA MET A 974 -6.52 -5.36 2.25
C MET A 974 -7.99 -5.21 1.82
N ARG A 975 -8.23 -5.16 0.50
CA ARG A 975 -9.60 -5.02 -0.01
C ARG A 975 -10.35 -6.36 0.03
N ARG A 976 -11.39 -6.45 0.86
CA ARG A 976 -12.40 -7.52 0.80
C ARG A 976 -13.07 -7.56 -0.58
N LYS A 977 -13.41 -8.76 -1.05
CA LYS A 977 -14.11 -8.94 -2.33
C LYS A 977 -15.56 -8.48 -2.16
N GLN A 978 -15.89 -7.35 -2.75
CA GLN A 978 -17.27 -6.85 -2.83
C GLN A 978 -18.07 -7.69 -3.81
N ASP A 979 -19.36 -7.86 -3.52
CA ASP A 979 -20.29 -8.42 -4.49
C ASP A 979 -20.59 -7.41 -5.64
N ARG A 980 -21.45 -7.81 -6.58
CA ARG A 980 -21.76 -6.96 -7.73
C ARG A 980 -22.64 -5.75 -7.35
N ASP A 981 -23.57 -5.94 -6.43
CA ASP A 981 -24.58 -4.94 -6.09
C ASP A 981 -23.97 -3.84 -5.21
N GLU A 982 -23.14 -4.22 -4.23
CA GLU A 982 -22.31 -3.30 -3.44
C GLU A 982 -21.41 -2.45 -4.33
N LYS A 983 -20.79 -3.07 -5.34
CA LYS A 983 -19.90 -2.36 -6.25
C LYS A 983 -20.66 -1.35 -7.10
N GLU A 984 -21.85 -1.71 -7.59
CA GLU A 984 -22.69 -0.82 -8.39
C GLU A 984 -23.20 0.35 -7.54
N ARG A 985 -23.70 0.08 -6.33
CA ARG A 985 -24.10 1.10 -5.36
C ARG A 985 -22.96 2.07 -5.03
N ASN A 986 -21.75 1.54 -4.77
CA ASN A 986 -20.57 2.37 -4.51
C ASN A 986 -20.18 3.21 -5.74
N ASN A 987 -20.32 2.68 -6.96
CA ASN A 987 -20.07 3.46 -8.18
C ASN A 987 -21.08 4.61 -8.34
N GLN A 988 -22.37 4.37 -8.09
CA GLN A 988 -23.41 5.40 -8.14
C GLN A 988 -23.11 6.53 -7.14
N MET A 989 -22.74 6.18 -5.90
CA MET A 989 -22.34 7.18 -4.89
C MET A 989 -21.09 7.97 -5.31
N VAL A 990 -20.09 7.31 -5.88
CA VAL A 990 -18.90 8.02 -6.40
C VAL A 990 -19.29 9.00 -7.51
N GLN A 991 -20.22 8.64 -8.41
CA GLN A 991 -20.71 9.56 -9.44
C GLN A 991 -21.45 10.75 -8.83
N GLU A 992 -22.30 10.51 -7.83
CA GLU A 992 -22.99 11.57 -7.10
C GLU A 992 -21.98 12.55 -6.47
N ILE A 993 -20.99 12.03 -5.73
CA ILE A 993 -19.93 12.83 -5.08
C ILE A 993 -19.14 13.64 -6.11
N ILE A 994 -18.78 13.06 -7.25
CA ILE A 994 -18.05 13.78 -8.31
C ILE A 994 -18.90 14.91 -8.89
N SER A 995 -20.22 14.70 -9.03
CA SER A 995 -21.17 15.68 -9.56
C SER A 995 -21.45 16.86 -8.63
N MET A 996 -21.10 16.73 -7.34
CA MET A 996 -21.27 17.82 -6.37
C MET A 996 -20.39 19.03 -6.71
N PRO A 997 -20.82 20.25 -6.32
CA PRO A 997 -20.05 21.47 -6.56
C PRO A 997 -18.62 21.38 -6.00
N SER A 998 -17.66 21.88 -6.77
CA SER A 998 -16.27 22.00 -6.33
C SER A 998 -16.15 23.03 -5.21
N LEU A 999 -15.33 22.73 -4.20
CA LEU A 999 -14.99 23.67 -3.12
C LEU A 999 -13.69 24.45 -3.39
N SER A 1000 -13.12 24.32 -4.60
CA SER A 1000 -11.90 25.03 -4.98
C SER A 1000 -12.08 26.54 -4.91
N ARG A 1001 -11.12 27.23 -4.28
CA ARG A 1001 -11.06 28.70 -4.24
C ARG A 1001 -10.47 29.32 -5.50
N ARG A 1002 -9.91 28.51 -6.40
CA ARG A 1002 -9.37 28.99 -7.68
C ARG A 1002 -10.53 29.17 -8.64
N ARG A 1003 -10.75 30.39 -9.14
CA ARG A 1003 -11.62 30.60 -10.30
C ARG A 1003 -11.17 29.61 -11.37
N VAL A 1004 -12.08 28.70 -11.73
CA VAL A 1004 -11.94 27.95 -12.97
C VAL A 1004 -12.05 29.00 -14.06
N GLU A 1005 -10.92 29.50 -14.55
CA GLU A 1005 -10.90 29.97 -15.93
C GLU A 1005 -11.30 28.74 -16.73
N LEU A 1006 -12.55 28.75 -17.21
CA LEU A 1006 -12.95 27.92 -18.32
C LEU A 1006 -12.04 28.31 -19.47
N VAL A 1007 -10.88 27.67 -19.54
CA VAL A 1007 -10.16 27.54 -20.78
C VAL A 1007 -11.08 26.66 -21.60
N GLU A 1008 -11.91 27.30 -22.44
CA GLU A 1008 -12.49 26.63 -23.60
C GLU A 1008 -11.38 25.78 -24.21
N PRO A 1009 -11.66 24.53 -24.61
CA PRO A 1009 -10.65 23.71 -25.26
C PRO A 1009 -10.09 24.54 -26.39
N LYS A 1010 -8.84 25.01 -26.23
CA LYS A 1010 -8.14 25.62 -27.34
C LYS A 1010 -8.20 24.56 -28.42
N PRO A 1011 -8.77 24.84 -29.60
CA PRO A 1011 -8.43 24.04 -30.76
C PRO A 1011 -6.90 24.03 -30.78
N ASP A 1012 -6.30 22.86 -30.91
CA ASP A 1012 -4.89 22.77 -31.26
C ASP A 1012 -4.73 23.55 -32.57
N PHE A 1013 -4.34 24.82 -32.45
CA PHE A 1013 -4.00 25.66 -33.57
C PHE A 1013 -2.72 25.07 -34.15
N PHE A 1014 -2.90 24.19 -35.14
CA PHE A 1014 -2.08 24.21 -36.33
C PHE A 1014 -2.29 25.56 -36.99
N GLU A 1015 -1.34 26.47 -36.85
CA GLU A 1015 -1.20 27.59 -37.78
C GLU A 1015 0.21 27.60 -38.33
N ASP A 1016 0.29 27.17 -39.58
CA ASP A 1016 1.37 27.45 -40.52
C ASP A 1016 1.55 28.97 -40.61
N GLY A 1017 2.65 29.47 -40.09
CA GLY A 1017 3.12 30.81 -40.37
C GLY A 1017 3.88 30.83 -41.70
N LEU A 1018 3.22 31.25 -42.78
CA LEU A 1018 3.86 31.92 -43.92
C LEU A 1018 3.57 33.43 -43.85
N PRO A 1019 4.48 34.27 -44.39
CA PRO A 1019 4.75 35.59 -43.84
C PRO A 1019 3.92 36.71 -44.47
N GLN A 1020 3.60 37.73 -43.66
CA GLN A 1020 3.80 39.15 -43.96
C GLN A 1020 4.10 39.92 -42.68
#